data_AF-A0A952W827-F1
#
_entry.id   AF-A0A952W827-F1
#
_cell.length_a   1.000
_cell.length_b   1.000
_cell.length_c   1.000
_cell.angle_alpha   90.00
_cell.angle_beta   90.00
_cell.angle_gamma   90.00
#
_symmetry.space_group_name_H-M   'P 1'
#
loop_
_entity.id
_entity.type
_entity.pdbx_description
1 polymer ?
#
loop_
_entity_poly.entity_id
_entity_poly.type
_entity_poly.pdbx_seq_one_letter_code
_entity_poly.pdbx_strand_id
1 'polypeptide(L)'
;MMTETLERNLAALALRNPGLAGLIRASRARADVTFCPTDDGVASGMFGDGRALASRRRPLQEGRRWAEPVDLLGAGVFVVQGFGLGHHVRALAERVGRHGLIVVLEPDVGLLRAVFERIECPFLATSAVLVVHDPEDITALNRGIVGLEAFVALGVALLDHPPSVPRLGDAPVRFSQTVARLVRATRTQLATTLVQCEVTLRNELMNADRYVTSEGIAGLAGKGGGRPAIVVSAGPSLGRNLHLLAQPGVRERFVIIAVQTVLKTLLERGIRPHYVTALDYHEISRRFYEGLTARDVEGIELVVEPKANAAILEAFPGVIRCAADERLDRVLGEQLAEAKGAIEPGATVAHLAYAFARHLKCDPVILIGQDLGFTDGQYYAAGAAIHHIWGAELNPFRTLEMFEWERIARGRHLLSRVEDQRGGTMYTDEQMGSYLVQFERMFAADAERGLTTIDATEGGTKKRWTQVLPLAEALERFGRATSTTHGATVASAGDELDLPQSMPLSPAEERRRLRVLEERLRLVRKQAGRIGAICRETRAALEATAREEDDAAARGSLVRIDALRREVESLEPGYGLVQFISQTAALHRLRADRALALAQTMDEAERRRRRIERDTTNVTWLGEAAERVSSLLEAAIKSLSGGPKLTRDPAESQETAVRVRARPRVWAVVPFDPSADDPAFGVLVAGRSALRLTLDRLARCTQIEGTVVLTRDPERVRAALPGRESQRLQIVQNDAAMHADRAAAVRAARAFAGDCWRGGLGGLTVYDEIFHAGELAPVMSDLGMDAALLVGAAWCLVDPALLDEIVCRYASDPEHHPLVFTQAAPGLGGALVSSALVDDLARQQQQAGPLATIGGMLGYFPSLARPDPITKSGCVMVSPSMRDLQARCIADNRASRKAFAEVLGAPGFDAGNADSLACAQAIAERLHALAAPSSVTIELCTGRRTSGQRAHWLYGHGEAPERAPMSRVMAERVFAELAEWAPGAAISFGGAGDPLHHAEWAHLVGLARSCGLGPVHVRTDLVGEADDVAALLETGVEIISIDLLAHSRAVYARVAGLDLFGRARENTEQLVQGARRRWSAAGGFGIPWVVPRLTRCEAVAEEIEPFYDYWLGMCGAAVIDALPRAVRGERFAPLPLPAAAQRRVHGRALLVRCDGSIVVGERVAGHVDRGGLADAMKRVRRSVRGISEAA
;
A
#
# COMPACT_ATOMS: atom_id res chain seq x y z
N MET A 1 -41.72 -36.16 25.74
CA MET A 1 -40.93 -35.71 26.91
C MET A 1 -39.47 -35.67 26.50
N MET A 2 -38.77 -34.56 26.77
CA MET A 2 -37.33 -34.43 26.49
C MET A 2 -36.54 -35.19 27.57
N THR A 3 -35.46 -35.87 27.20
CA THR A 3 -34.64 -36.65 28.15
C THR A 3 -33.75 -35.72 28.98
N GLU A 4 -33.53 -36.05 30.26
CA GLU A 4 -32.67 -35.29 31.18
C GLU A 4 -31.23 -35.13 30.63
N THR A 5 -30.72 -36.17 29.95
CA THR A 5 -29.42 -36.17 29.28
C THR A 5 -29.28 -35.08 28.22
N LEU A 6 -30.33 -34.87 27.41
CA LEU A 6 -30.32 -33.87 26.36
C LEU A 6 -30.16 -32.46 26.94
N GLU A 7 -30.97 -32.09 27.95
CA GLU A 7 -30.91 -30.73 28.50
C GLU A 7 -29.57 -30.43 29.17
N ARG A 8 -28.94 -31.41 29.85
CA ARG A 8 -27.58 -31.24 30.39
C ARG A 8 -26.55 -31.01 29.29
N ASN A 9 -26.59 -31.80 28.22
CA ASN A 9 -25.69 -31.63 27.08
C ASN A 9 -25.89 -30.30 26.36
N LEU A 10 -27.15 -29.86 26.18
CA LEU A 10 -27.48 -28.57 25.57
C LEU A 10 -27.03 -27.40 26.45
N ALA A 11 -27.18 -27.50 27.77
CA ALA A 11 -26.68 -26.49 28.71
C ALA A 11 -25.15 -26.39 28.64
N ALA A 12 -24.44 -27.53 28.58
CA ALA A 12 -22.99 -27.55 28.42
C ALA A 12 -22.55 -26.96 27.07
N LEU A 13 -23.21 -27.34 25.96
CA LEU A 13 -22.94 -26.82 24.63
C LEU A 13 -23.21 -25.30 24.54
N ALA A 14 -24.27 -24.82 25.17
CA ALA A 14 -24.69 -23.42 25.10
C ALA A 14 -23.66 -22.43 25.68
N LEU A 15 -22.72 -22.89 26.52
CA LEU A 15 -21.61 -22.08 27.03
C LEU A 15 -20.74 -21.49 25.91
N ARG A 16 -20.65 -22.16 24.75
CA ARG A 16 -19.87 -21.70 23.59
C ARG A 16 -20.65 -21.70 22.27
N ASN A 17 -21.71 -22.49 22.17
CA ASN A 17 -22.55 -22.61 20.97
C ASN A 17 -24.06 -22.43 21.30
N PRO A 18 -24.49 -21.26 21.80
CA PRO A 18 -25.89 -21.05 22.18
C PRO A 18 -26.86 -21.22 21.00
N GLY A 19 -26.49 -20.75 19.80
CA GLY A 19 -27.29 -20.91 18.58
C GLY A 19 -27.48 -22.38 18.18
N LEU A 20 -26.40 -23.16 18.14
CA LEU A 20 -26.47 -24.60 17.81
C LEU A 20 -27.25 -25.38 18.87
N ALA A 21 -27.12 -25.04 20.16
CA ALA A 21 -27.93 -25.66 21.21
C ALA A 21 -29.43 -25.44 20.97
N GLY A 22 -29.83 -24.22 20.57
CA GLY A 22 -31.19 -23.91 20.14
C GLY A 22 -31.63 -24.73 18.91
N LEU A 23 -30.76 -24.82 17.91
CA LEU A 23 -31.02 -25.57 16.67
C LEU A 23 -31.21 -27.08 16.92
N ILE A 24 -30.34 -27.69 17.74
CA ILE A 24 -30.46 -29.10 18.16
C ILE A 24 -31.75 -29.29 18.96
N ARG A 25 -32.11 -28.34 19.81
CA ARG A 25 -33.36 -28.39 20.58
C ARG A 25 -34.59 -28.47 19.67
N ALA A 26 -34.60 -27.69 18.59
CA ALA A 26 -35.67 -27.62 17.60
C ALA A 26 -35.65 -28.76 16.56
N SER A 27 -34.52 -29.46 16.41
CA SER A 27 -34.34 -30.51 15.40
C SER A 27 -34.90 -31.87 15.84
N ARG A 28 -35.23 -32.72 14.87
CA ARG A 28 -35.60 -34.12 15.11
C ARG A 28 -34.35 -35.01 15.12
N ALA A 29 -34.31 -35.98 16.04
CA ALA A 29 -33.26 -37.00 16.05
C ALA A 29 -33.31 -37.84 14.77
N ARG A 30 -32.14 -38.20 14.24
CA ARG A 30 -32.00 -39.21 13.18
C ARG A 30 -32.69 -40.53 13.59
N ALA A 31 -33.62 -41.01 12.77
CA ALA A 31 -34.36 -42.25 13.02
C ALA A 31 -33.60 -43.52 12.59
N ASP A 32 -32.66 -43.37 11.66
CA ASP A 32 -31.82 -44.44 11.10
C ASP A 32 -30.55 -44.70 11.92
N VAL A 33 -30.41 -44.11 13.12
CA VAL A 33 -29.29 -44.38 14.03
C VAL A 33 -29.74 -45.29 15.15
N THR A 34 -29.14 -46.48 15.21
CA THR A 34 -29.37 -47.46 16.28
C THR A 34 -28.22 -47.42 17.26
N PHE A 35 -28.53 -47.48 18.55
CA PHE A 35 -27.54 -47.46 19.63
C PHE A 35 -27.47 -48.85 20.29
N CYS A 36 -26.27 -49.27 20.66
CA CYS A 36 -26.04 -50.54 21.36
C CYS A 36 -25.13 -50.35 22.58
N PRO A 37 -25.32 -51.12 23.66
CA PRO A 37 -24.40 -51.14 24.80
C PRO A 37 -23.04 -51.73 24.38
N THR A 38 -21.98 -51.40 25.12
CA THR A 38 -20.61 -51.85 24.83
C THR A 38 -19.86 -52.29 26.09
N ASP A 39 -18.73 -52.98 25.92
CA ASP A 39 -17.90 -53.50 27.01
C ASP A 39 -17.28 -52.36 27.86
N ASP A 40 -17.12 -51.17 27.26
CA ASP A 40 -16.56 -49.99 27.91
C ASP A 40 -17.62 -49.17 28.69
N GLY A 41 -18.86 -49.68 28.81
CA GLY A 41 -19.93 -49.09 29.63
C GLY A 41 -20.61 -47.85 29.01
N VAL A 42 -20.33 -47.53 27.76
CA VAL A 42 -20.97 -46.42 27.01
C VAL A 42 -21.71 -46.93 25.78
N ALA A 43 -22.64 -46.15 25.23
CA ALA A 43 -23.32 -46.52 24.00
C ALA A 43 -22.41 -46.33 22.77
N SER A 44 -22.43 -47.30 21.86
CA SER A 44 -21.97 -47.14 20.48
C SER A 44 -23.18 -47.06 19.55
N GLY A 45 -22.97 -46.84 18.26
CA GLY A 45 -24.05 -46.64 17.31
C GLY A 45 -23.68 -46.97 15.87
N MET A 46 -24.70 -47.25 15.06
CA MET A 46 -24.58 -47.50 13.63
C MET A 46 -25.79 -46.97 12.87
N PHE A 47 -25.55 -46.62 11.61
CA PHE A 47 -26.62 -46.30 10.68
C PHE A 47 -27.41 -47.56 10.30
N GLY A 48 -28.65 -47.39 9.84
CA GLY A 48 -29.53 -48.48 9.40
C GLY A 48 -28.98 -49.28 8.22
N ASP A 49 -27.99 -48.76 7.50
CA ASP A 49 -27.25 -49.45 6.44
C ASP A 49 -26.04 -50.27 6.94
N GLY A 50 -25.84 -50.34 8.27
CA GLY A 50 -24.80 -51.14 8.91
C GLY A 50 -23.46 -50.43 9.11
N ARG A 51 -23.29 -49.19 8.62
CA ARG A 51 -22.05 -48.42 8.87
C ARG A 51 -21.95 -48.01 10.34
N ALA A 52 -20.88 -48.42 10.99
CA ALA A 52 -20.62 -48.09 12.39
C ALA A 52 -20.09 -46.65 12.55
N LEU A 53 -20.57 -45.95 13.59
CA LEU A 53 -20.12 -44.59 13.94
C LEU A 53 -18.88 -44.59 14.87
N ALA A 54 -18.64 -45.72 15.54
CA ALA A 54 -17.47 -46.04 16.35
C ALA A 54 -17.39 -47.57 16.52
N SER A 55 -16.37 -48.06 17.21
CA SER A 55 -16.20 -49.45 17.63
C SER A 55 -17.47 -49.97 18.31
N ARG A 56 -17.96 -51.11 17.83
CA ARG A 56 -19.17 -51.77 18.35
C ARG A 56 -18.97 -52.44 19.70
N ARG A 57 -17.70 -52.62 20.12
CA ARG A 57 -17.34 -53.29 21.38
C ARG A 57 -16.67 -52.36 22.38
N ARG A 58 -15.76 -51.50 21.92
CA ARG A 58 -14.90 -50.68 22.78
C ARG A 58 -14.64 -49.27 22.22
N PRO A 59 -15.67 -48.40 22.19
CA PRO A 59 -15.57 -47.06 21.60
C PRO A 59 -14.68 -46.09 22.41
N LEU A 60 -14.57 -46.26 23.74
CA LEU A 60 -13.65 -45.43 24.53
C LEU A 60 -12.19 -45.80 24.24
N GLN A 61 -11.90 -47.10 24.09
CA GLN A 61 -10.55 -47.54 23.72
C GLN A 61 -10.15 -47.05 22.31
N GLU A 62 -11.08 -47.06 21.35
CA GLU A 62 -10.86 -46.48 20.02
C GLU A 62 -10.57 -44.97 20.10
N GLY A 63 -11.40 -44.21 20.83
CA GLY A 63 -11.20 -42.77 21.00
C GLY A 63 -9.84 -42.43 21.62
N ARG A 64 -9.38 -43.21 22.61
CA ARG A 64 -8.04 -43.04 23.22
C ARG A 64 -6.92 -43.32 22.23
N ARG A 65 -7.00 -44.41 21.46
CA ARG A 65 -6.01 -44.75 20.41
C ARG A 65 -5.94 -43.69 19.32
N TRP A 66 -7.08 -43.11 18.96
CA TRP A 66 -7.16 -42.02 18.00
C TRP A 66 -6.51 -40.74 18.53
N ALA A 67 -6.77 -40.41 19.80
CA ALA A 67 -6.22 -39.21 20.41
C ALA A 67 -4.71 -39.33 20.66
N GLU A 68 -4.21 -40.48 21.13
CA GLU A 68 -2.82 -40.71 21.56
C GLU A 68 -1.71 -40.08 20.69
N PRO A 69 -1.66 -40.29 19.35
CA PRO A 69 -0.60 -39.75 18.50
C PRO A 69 -0.67 -38.23 18.28
N VAL A 70 -1.73 -37.55 18.72
CA VAL A 70 -1.86 -36.09 18.55
C VAL A 70 -0.81 -35.37 19.38
N ASP A 71 0.06 -34.59 18.71
CA ASP A 71 1.01 -33.68 19.35
C ASP A 71 0.28 -32.47 19.91
N LEU A 72 0.15 -32.43 21.24
CA LEU A 72 -0.53 -31.34 21.93
C LEU A 72 0.33 -30.09 22.04
N LEU A 73 1.66 -30.18 21.94
CA LEU A 73 2.55 -29.02 22.06
C LEU A 73 2.68 -28.27 20.73
N GLY A 74 2.60 -28.97 19.61
CA GLY A 74 2.74 -28.40 18.26
C GLY A 74 1.60 -27.47 17.80
N ALA A 75 0.42 -27.52 18.43
CA ALA A 75 -0.72 -26.66 18.09
C ALA A 75 -1.51 -26.24 19.33
N GLY A 76 -2.07 -25.03 19.33
CA GLY A 76 -3.00 -24.53 20.37
C GLY A 76 -4.48 -24.80 20.08
N VAL A 77 -4.82 -24.99 18.80
CA VAL A 77 -6.18 -25.30 18.32
C VAL A 77 -6.19 -26.65 17.61
N PHE A 78 -7.16 -27.50 17.93
CA PHE A 78 -7.33 -28.83 17.34
C PHE A 78 -8.67 -28.90 16.62
N VAL A 79 -8.63 -29.00 15.29
CA VAL A 79 -9.81 -29.02 14.43
C VAL A 79 -10.16 -30.46 14.09
N VAL A 80 -11.25 -30.97 14.65
CA VAL A 80 -11.71 -32.34 14.48
C VAL A 80 -12.78 -32.42 13.38
N GLN A 81 -12.53 -33.26 12.38
CA GLN A 81 -13.46 -33.49 11.26
C GLN A 81 -14.48 -34.59 11.61
N GLY A 82 -15.59 -34.18 12.23
CA GLY A 82 -16.69 -35.06 12.62
C GLY A 82 -16.84 -35.20 14.12
N PHE A 83 -18.06 -34.94 14.64
CA PHE A 83 -18.39 -35.24 16.03
C PHE A 83 -18.76 -36.71 16.21
N GLY A 84 -19.42 -37.34 15.23
CA GLY A 84 -19.82 -38.74 15.33
C GLY A 84 -20.62 -39.01 16.60
N LEU A 85 -20.10 -39.90 17.47
CA LEU A 85 -20.67 -40.18 18.81
C LEU A 85 -20.01 -39.37 19.95
N GLY A 86 -18.95 -38.60 19.67
CA GLY A 86 -18.25 -37.76 20.63
C GLY A 86 -17.15 -38.44 21.45
N HIS A 87 -16.94 -39.75 21.34
CA HIS A 87 -15.97 -40.50 22.16
C HIS A 87 -14.51 -40.11 21.90
N HIS A 88 -14.12 -39.87 20.65
CA HIS A 88 -12.78 -39.38 20.28
C HIS A 88 -12.58 -37.91 20.70
N VAL A 89 -13.62 -37.08 20.58
CA VAL A 89 -13.60 -35.69 21.06
C VAL A 89 -13.41 -35.65 22.57
N ARG A 90 -14.10 -36.53 23.31
CA ARG A 90 -13.92 -36.70 24.76
C ARG A 90 -12.48 -37.07 25.10
N ALA A 91 -11.91 -38.08 24.44
CA ALA A 91 -10.55 -38.53 24.70
C ALA A 91 -9.51 -37.42 24.43
N LEU A 92 -9.70 -36.61 23.39
CA LEU A 92 -8.86 -35.44 23.13
C LEU A 92 -9.07 -34.34 24.18
N ALA A 93 -10.32 -34.03 24.54
CA ALA A 93 -10.66 -33.01 25.52
C ALA A 93 -10.11 -33.31 26.92
N GLU A 94 -10.06 -34.58 27.32
CA GLU A 94 -9.44 -35.04 28.56
C GLU A 94 -7.90 -34.81 28.56
N ARG A 95 -7.24 -34.96 27.40
CA ARG A 95 -5.78 -34.71 27.27
C ARG A 95 -5.44 -33.23 27.17
N VAL A 96 -6.24 -32.45 26.44
CA VAL A 96 -6.03 -31.00 26.24
C VAL A 96 -6.41 -30.20 27.48
N GLY A 97 -7.47 -30.60 28.19
CA GLY A 97 -8.00 -29.90 29.35
C GLY A 97 -8.37 -28.45 29.03
N ARG A 98 -7.87 -27.52 29.85
CA ARG A 98 -8.06 -26.06 29.66
C ARG A 98 -6.94 -25.38 28.88
N HIS A 99 -5.99 -26.16 28.35
CA HIS A 99 -4.77 -25.65 27.73
C HIS A 99 -4.81 -25.69 26.20
N GLY A 100 -6.00 -25.66 25.61
CA GLY A 100 -6.18 -25.57 24.16
C GLY A 100 -7.66 -25.48 23.79
N LEU A 101 -7.90 -25.17 22.52
CA LEU A 101 -9.25 -25.10 21.94
C LEU A 101 -9.46 -26.29 21.01
N ILE A 102 -10.60 -26.96 21.14
CA ILE A 102 -11.04 -28.01 20.23
C ILE A 102 -12.21 -27.48 19.40
N VAL A 103 -12.07 -27.49 18.08
CA VAL A 103 -13.13 -27.08 17.14
C VAL A 103 -13.60 -28.32 16.40
N VAL A 104 -14.88 -28.66 16.44
CA VAL A 104 -15.41 -29.89 15.83
C VAL A 104 -16.41 -29.54 14.73
N LEU A 105 -16.20 -30.07 13.52
CA LEU A 105 -17.17 -29.97 12.43
C LEU A 105 -18.18 -31.12 12.52
N GLU A 106 -19.48 -30.81 12.61
CA GLU A 106 -20.56 -31.80 12.45
C GLU A 106 -21.80 -31.16 11.81
N PRO A 107 -21.95 -31.28 10.47
CA PRO A 107 -23.07 -30.69 9.76
C PRO A 107 -24.42 -31.36 10.03
N ASP A 108 -24.42 -32.59 10.54
CA ASP A 108 -25.64 -33.33 10.80
C ASP A 108 -26.19 -33.05 12.19
N VAL A 109 -27.01 -32.00 12.27
CA VAL A 109 -27.69 -31.59 13.50
C VAL A 109 -28.63 -32.70 14.01
N GLY A 110 -29.23 -33.50 13.12
CA GLY A 110 -30.08 -34.63 13.49
C GLY A 110 -29.30 -35.75 14.17
N LEU A 111 -28.05 -35.98 13.77
CA LEU A 111 -27.12 -36.90 14.43
C LEU A 111 -26.70 -36.36 15.80
N LEU A 112 -26.29 -35.09 15.90
CA LEU A 112 -25.99 -34.45 17.18
C LEU A 112 -27.16 -34.58 18.15
N ARG A 113 -28.39 -34.37 17.65
CA ARG A 113 -29.62 -34.55 18.43
C ARG A 113 -29.77 -35.99 18.94
N ALA A 114 -29.62 -36.99 18.06
CA ALA A 114 -29.75 -38.40 18.44
C ALA A 114 -28.71 -38.81 19.50
N VAL A 115 -27.47 -38.29 19.38
CA VAL A 115 -26.36 -38.54 20.30
C VAL A 115 -26.60 -37.86 21.64
N PHE A 116 -26.96 -36.58 21.66
CA PHE A 116 -27.13 -35.82 22.90
C PHE A 116 -28.30 -36.31 23.75
N GLU A 117 -29.26 -37.03 23.18
CA GLU A 117 -30.33 -37.69 23.92
C GLU A 117 -29.87 -38.93 24.70
N ARG A 118 -28.74 -39.55 24.33
CA ARG A 118 -28.33 -40.90 24.78
C ARG A 118 -26.92 -40.99 25.36
N ILE A 119 -26.01 -40.11 24.95
CA ILE A 119 -24.61 -40.10 25.37
C ILE A 119 -24.35 -38.82 26.17
N GLU A 120 -23.82 -38.97 27.38
CA GLU A 120 -23.42 -37.83 28.21
C GLU A 120 -22.10 -37.21 27.70
N CYS A 121 -22.07 -35.89 27.54
CA CYS A 121 -20.92 -35.15 27.02
C CYS A 121 -20.45 -34.06 28.01
N PRO A 122 -20.07 -34.43 29.26
CA PRO A 122 -19.68 -33.46 30.29
C PRO A 122 -18.43 -32.64 29.91
N PHE A 123 -17.58 -33.18 29.02
CA PHE A 123 -16.38 -32.51 28.53
C PHE A 123 -16.66 -31.17 27.81
N LEU A 124 -17.89 -30.99 27.28
CA LEU A 124 -18.33 -29.73 26.67
C LEU A 124 -18.36 -28.56 27.67
N ALA A 125 -18.55 -28.84 28.96
CA ALA A 125 -18.55 -27.83 30.01
C ALA A 125 -17.16 -27.60 30.64
N THR A 126 -16.29 -28.62 30.64
CA THR A 126 -15.01 -28.58 31.35
C THR A 126 -13.84 -28.11 30.48
N SER A 127 -13.94 -28.32 29.17
CA SER A 127 -12.90 -28.00 28.18
C SER A 127 -13.41 -26.98 27.17
N ALA A 128 -12.50 -26.26 26.50
CA ALA A 128 -12.89 -25.34 25.44
C ALA A 128 -13.20 -26.11 24.16
N VAL A 129 -14.45 -26.57 24.00
CA VAL A 129 -14.94 -27.25 22.80
C VAL A 129 -15.96 -26.37 22.07
N LEU A 130 -15.74 -26.18 20.78
CA LEU A 130 -16.62 -25.43 19.88
C LEU A 130 -17.12 -26.37 18.78
N VAL A 131 -18.43 -26.58 18.68
CA VAL A 131 -19.04 -27.42 17.62
C VAL A 131 -19.62 -26.53 16.53
N VAL A 132 -19.20 -26.76 15.29
CA VAL A 132 -19.64 -26.00 14.11
C VAL A 132 -20.41 -26.94 13.19
N HIS A 133 -21.63 -26.55 12.82
CA HIS A 133 -22.45 -27.35 11.89
C HIS A 133 -22.32 -26.87 10.45
N ASP A 134 -22.25 -25.57 10.21
CA ASP A 134 -22.06 -25.02 8.87
C ASP A 134 -20.56 -24.82 8.58
N PRO A 135 -19.96 -25.54 7.61
CA PRO A 135 -18.55 -25.40 7.27
C PRO A 135 -18.17 -24.00 6.76
N GLU A 136 -19.14 -23.15 6.39
CA GLU A 136 -18.91 -21.81 5.83
C GLU A 136 -19.28 -20.66 6.80
N ASP A 137 -19.77 -20.98 8.01
CA ASP A 137 -20.16 -19.99 9.02
C ASP A 137 -18.94 -19.49 9.83
N ILE A 138 -18.16 -18.62 9.20
CA ILE A 138 -17.03 -17.94 9.82
C ILE A 138 -17.46 -17.07 11.02
N THR A 139 -18.70 -16.57 11.03
CA THR A 139 -19.20 -15.69 12.08
C THR A 139 -19.43 -16.47 13.37
N ALA A 140 -20.05 -17.65 13.30
CA ALA A 140 -20.17 -18.55 14.46
C ALA A 140 -18.80 -19.01 14.97
N LEU A 141 -17.88 -19.34 14.05
CA LEU A 141 -16.51 -19.72 14.43
C LEU A 141 -15.79 -18.58 15.16
N ASN A 142 -15.85 -17.36 14.62
CA ASN A 142 -15.22 -16.18 15.22
C ASN A 142 -15.80 -15.90 16.62
N ARG A 143 -17.13 -15.90 16.78
CA ARG A 143 -17.79 -15.74 18.09
C ARG A 143 -17.31 -16.77 19.12
N GLY A 144 -17.11 -18.02 18.70
CA GLY A 144 -16.64 -19.10 19.57
C GLY A 144 -15.17 -19.01 20.00
N ILE A 145 -14.37 -18.24 19.27
CA ILE A 145 -12.92 -18.05 19.52
C ILE A 145 -12.64 -16.79 20.34
N VAL A 146 -13.59 -15.87 20.49
CA VAL A 146 -13.39 -14.65 21.30
C VAL A 146 -12.87 -15.00 22.70
N GLY A 147 -11.76 -14.38 23.10
CA GLY A 147 -11.05 -14.63 24.35
C GLY A 147 -10.11 -15.83 24.33
N LEU A 148 -9.95 -16.52 23.20
CA LEU A 148 -9.06 -17.66 22.97
C LEU A 148 -8.05 -17.41 21.84
N GLU A 149 -7.88 -16.16 21.42
CA GLU A 149 -7.04 -15.77 20.29
C GLU A 149 -5.58 -16.20 20.49
N ALA A 150 -5.09 -16.16 21.73
CA ALA A 150 -3.73 -16.60 22.06
C ALA A 150 -3.48 -18.08 21.69
N PHE A 151 -4.49 -18.96 21.78
CA PHE A 151 -4.35 -20.35 21.32
C PHE A 151 -4.25 -20.45 19.80
N VAL A 152 -4.93 -19.57 19.06
CA VAL A 152 -4.82 -19.49 17.59
C VAL A 152 -3.39 -19.12 17.17
N ALA A 153 -2.74 -18.21 17.92
CA ALA A 153 -1.35 -17.84 17.65
C ALA A 153 -0.37 -19.02 17.79
N LEU A 154 -0.66 -19.96 18.71
CA LEU A 154 0.14 -21.16 18.98
C LEU A 154 -0.01 -22.27 17.91
N GLY A 155 -0.80 -22.05 16.86
CA GLY A 155 -0.92 -22.96 15.72
C GLY A 155 -2.16 -23.84 15.74
N VAL A 156 -2.43 -24.47 14.60
CA VAL A 156 -3.64 -25.27 14.35
C VAL A 156 -3.26 -26.66 13.85
N ALA A 157 -3.87 -27.70 14.42
CA ALA A 157 -3.79 -29.07 13.94
C ALA A 157 -5.14 -29.50 13.36
N LEU A 158 -5.14 -30.04 12.13
CA LEU A 158 -6.31 -30.66 11.51
C LEU A 158 -6.29 -32.16 11.82
N LEU A 159 -7.39 -32.68 12.37
CA LEU A 159 -7.51 -34.05 12.85
C LEU A 159 -8.71 -34.74 12.21
N ASP A 160 -8.43 -35.74 11.38
CA ASP A 160 -9.46 -36.55 10.73
C ASP A 160 -9.97 -37.64 11.67
N HIS A 161 -11.29 -37.75 11.83
CA HIS A 161 -11.91 -38.89 12.49
C HIS A 161 -12.38 -39.90 11.41
N PRO A 162 -11.68 -41.04 11.23
CA PRO A 162 -11.93 -41.94 10.09
C PRO A 162 -13.37 -42.42 9.92
N PRO A 163 -14.14 -42.75 10.99
CA PRO A 163 -15.56 -43.09 10.85
C PRO A 163 -16.46 -41.93 10.40
N SER A 164 -16.05 -40.67 10.59
CA SER A 164 -16.86 -39.49 10.24
C SER A 164 -16.55 -38.93 8.86
N VAL A 165 -15.26 -38.79 8.49
CA VAL A 165 -14.83 -38.12 7.25
C VAL A 165 -15.57 -38.59 5.99
N PRO A 166 -15.76 -39.90 5.73
CA PRO A 166 -16.48 -40.36 4.53
C PRO A 166 -17.93 -39.85 4.43
N ARG A 167 -18.59 -39.58 5.56
CA ARG A 167 -19.96 -39.04 5.58
C ARG A 167 -20.02 -37.53 5.35
N LEU A 168 -18.94 -36.82 5.67
CA LEU A 168 -18.89 -35.36 5.59
C LEU A 168 -18.70 -34.83 4.16
N GLY A 169 -18.37 -35.70 3.21
CA GLY A 169 -18.16 -35.32 1.81
C GLY A 169 -17.05 -34.27 1.69
N ASP A 170 -17.37 -33.14 1.05
CA ASP A 170 -16.47 -32.01 0.85
C ASP A 170 -16.51 -30.95 1.96
N ALA A 171 -17.35 -31.11 2.98
CA ALA A 171 -17.45 -30.19 4.11
C ALA A 171 -16.12 -29.97 4.85
N PRO A 172 -15.25 -30.99 5.08
CA PRO A 172 -13.95 -30.79 5.72
C PRO A 172 -13.02 -29.83 4.95
N VAL A 173 -13.09 -29.86 3.61
CA VAL A 173 -12.28 -29.00 2.74
C VAL A 173 -12.75 -27.55 2.87
N ARG A 174 -14.06 -27.30 2.72
CA ARG A 174 -14.65 -25.97 2.92
C ARG A 174 -14.36 -25.43 4.32
N PHE A 175 -14.55 -26.25 5.34
CA PHE A 175 -14.32 -25.85 6.73
C PHE A 175 -12.86 -25.49 7.00
N SER A 176 -11.91 -26.27 6.45
CA SER A 176 -10.48 -25.97 6.59
C SER A 176 -10.10 -24.63 5.94
N GLN A 177 -10.73 -24.27 4.82
CA GLN A 177 -10.56 -22.95 4.20
C GLN A 177 -11.12 -21.81 5.08
N THR A 178 -12.29 -22.01 5.67
CA THR A 178 -12.91 -21.08 6.63
C THR A 178 -12.03 -20.87 7.86
N VAL A 179 -11.55 -21.96 8.47
CA VAL A 179 -10.62 -21.91 9.61
C VAL A 179 -9.33 -21.19 9.21
N ALA A 180 -8.73 -21.51 8.07
CA ALA A 180 -7.51 -20.86 7.61
C ALA A 180 -7.68 -19.33 7.41
N ARG A 181 -8.86 -18.89 6.92
CA ARG A 181 -9.19 -17.46 6.80
C ARG A 181 -9.27 -16.79 8.17
N LEU A 182 -9.95 -17.40 9.13
CA LEU A 182 -10.06 -16.85 10.49
C LEU A 182 -8.70 -16.82 11.20
N VAL A 183 -7.92 -17.91 11.12
CA VAL A 183 -6.59 -18.01 11.74
C VAL A 183 -5.65 -16.91 11.23
N ARG A 184 -5.66 -16.64 9.91
CA ARG A 184 -4.92 -15.51 9.34
C ARG A 184 -5.38 -14.19 9.94
N ALA A 185 -6.69 -13.89 9.88
CA ALA A 185 -7.23 -12.65 10.43
C ALA A 185 -6.89 -12.45 11.92
N THR A 186 -7.05 -13.47 12.75
CA THR A 186 -6.71 -13.43 14.18
C THR A 186 -5.20 -13.24 14.38
N ARG A 187 -4.35 -13.90 13.60
CA ARG A 187 -2.89 -13.72 13.66
C ARG A 187 -2.47 -12.32 13.28
N THR A 188 -3.03 -11.76 12.20
CA THR A 188 -2.77 -10.35 11.80
C THR A 188 -3.16 -9.41 12.92
N GLN A 189 -4.36 -9.56 13.49
CA GLN A 189 -4.85 -8.72 14.59
C GLN A 189 -3.97 -8.82 15.85
N LEU A 190 -3.55 -10.03 16.22
CA LEU A 190 -2.66 -10.25 17.36
C LEU A 190 -1.27 -9.69 17.11
N ALA A 191 -0.68 -9.93 15.93
CA ALA A 191 0.62 -9.40 15.58
C ALA A 191 0.62 -7.86 15.61
N THR A 192 -0.42 -7.23 15.06
CA THR A 192 -0.59 -5.77 15.15
C THR A 192 -0.71 -5.33 16.60
N THR A 193 -1.54 -5.99 17.41
CA THR A 193 -1.68 -5.64 18.83
C THR A 193 -0.35 -5.72 19.57
N LEU A 194 0.35 -6.86 19.47
CA LEU A 194 1.62 -7.13 20.16
C LEU A 194 2.73 -6.15 19.74
N VAL A 195 2.83 -5.83 18.45
CA VAL A 195 3.85 -4.89 17.93
C VAL A 195 3.51 -3.44 18.31
N GLN A 196 2.22 -3.09 18.39
CA GLN A 196 1.78 -1.70 18.56
C GLN A 196 1.42 -1.34 20.00
N CYS A 197 1.58 -2.22 20.99
CA CYS A 197 1.28 -1.93 22.41
C CYS A 197 2.00 -0.66 22.91
N GLU A 198 3.31 -0.53 22.65
CA GLU A 198 4.08 0.65 23.07
C GLU A 198 3.60 1.93 22.37
N VAL A 199 3.38 1.87 21.06
CA VAL A 199 2.85 2.98 20.25
C VAL A 199 1.47 3.40 20.73
N THR A 200 0.61 2.45 21.06
CA THR A 200 -0.75 2.68 21.58
C THR A 200 -0.68 3.44 22.91
N LEU A 201 0.12 2.94 23.86
CA LEU A 201 0.28 3.61 25.16
C LEU A 201 0.92 4.99 25.01
N ARG A 202 1.94 5.13 24.16
CA ARG A 202 2.56 6.43 23.86
C ARG A 202 1.50 7.42 23.37
N ASN A 203 0.70 7.03 22.39
CA ASN A 203 -0.33 7.91 21.82
C ASN A 203 -1.40 8.28 22.85
N GLU A 204 -1.90 7.31 23.64
CA GLU A 204 -2.85 7.55 24.72
C GLU A 204 -2.32 8.59 25.73
N LEU A 205 -1.08 8.40 26.18
CA LEU A 205 -0.43 9.33 27.13
C LEU A 205 -0.16 10.70 26.49
N MET A 206 0.27 10.75 25.22
CA MET A 206 0.47 12.01 24.50
C MET A 206 -0.84 12.76 24.23
N ASN A 207 -1.99 12.07 24.23
CA ASN A 207 -3.31 12.66 24.05
C ASN A 207 -4.06 12.90 25.36
N ALA A 208 -3.47 12.55 26.51
CA ALA A 208 -4.15 12.64 27.81
C ALA A 208 -4.64 14.06 28.12
N ASP A 209 -3.90 15.10 27.69
CA ASP A 209 -4.29 16.51 27.76
C ASP A 209 -5.58 16.79 26.97
N ARG A 210 -5.65 16.32 25.72
CA ARG A 210 -6.83 16.47 24.87
C ARG A 210 -7.99 15.65 25.39
N TYR A 211 -7.74 14.46 25.92
CA TYR A 211 -8.77 13.60 26.48
C TYR A 211 -9.47 14.23 27.69
N VAL A 212 -8.72 14.85 28.62
CA VAL A 212 -9.32 15.49 29.79
C VAL A 212 -9.97 16.84 29.47
N THR A 213 -9.54 17.51 28.40
CA THR A 213 -10.03 18.85 28.00
C THR A 213 -11.13 18.83 26.93
N SER A 214 -11.30 17.73 26.20
CA SER A 214 -12.32 17.58 25.16
C SER A 214 -13.56 16.86 25.67
N GLU A 215 -14.72 17.17 25.08
CA GLU A 215 -15.97 16.44 25.37
C GLU A 215 -15.91 15.01 24.83
N GLY A 216 -16.63 14.10 25.47
CA GLY A 216 -16.81 12.74 24.98
C GLY A 216 -17.86 12.62 23.87
N ILE A 217 -18.17 11.37 23.51
CA ILE A 217 -19.30 11.00 22.66
C ILE A 217 -20.54 10.57 23.46
N ALA A 218 -20.48 10.50 24.79
CA ALA A 218 -21.62 10.06 25.62
C ALA A 218 -22.90 10.87 25.37
N GLY A 219 -22.79 12.19 25.26
CA GLY A 219 -23.94 13.08 24.97
C GLY A 219 -24.57 12.88 23.59
N LEU A 220 -23.88 12.19 22.69
CA LEU A 220 -24.36 11.88 21.34
C LEU A 220 -25.10 10.54 21.25
N ALA A 221 -25.04 9.71 22.30
CA ALA A 221 -25.68 8.39 22.30
C ALA A 221 -27.18 8.51 21.98
N GLY A 222 -27.63 7.82 20.93
CA GLY A 222 -29.03 7.81 20.50
C GLY A 222 -29.56 9.08 19.82
N LYS A 223 -28.74 10.11 19.61
CA LYS A 223 -29.19 11.39 18.99
C LYS A 223 -29.51 11.29 17.50
N GLY A 224 -29.04 10.24 16.84
CA GLY A 224 -29.39 9.88 15.46
C GLY A 224 -30.51 8.84 15.35
N GLY A 225 -31.21 8.52 16.44
CA GLY A 225 -32.26 7.49 16.48
C GLY A 225 -33.30 7.66 15.36
N GLY A 226 -33.49 6.60 14.56
CA GLY A 226 -34.47 6.58 13.46
C GLY A 226 -34.06 7.36 12.20
N ARG A 227 -32.85 7.94 12.16
CA ARG A 227 -32.30 8.62 10.98
C ARG A 227 -31.28 7.74 10.26
N PRO A 228 -31.19 7.81 8.92
CA PRO A 228 -30.15 7.10 8.18
C PRO A 228 -28.78 7.79 8.36
N ALA A 229 -27.71 6.99 8.44
CA ALA A 229 -26.34 7.49 8.40
C ALA A 229 -25.63 7.04 7.12
N ILE A 230 -24.73 7.88 6.60
CA ILE A 230 -23.85 7.54 5.50
C ILE A 230 -22.42 7.51 6.03
N VAL A 231 -21.80 6.34 6.02
CA VAL A 231 -20.38 6.13 6.34
C VAL A 231 -19.58 6.24 5.07
N VAL A 232 -18.71 7.25 4.99
CA VAL A 232 -17.89 7.58 3.83
C VAL A 232 -16.45 7.08 4.05
N SER A 233 -16.09 6.00 3.36
CA SER A 233 -14.77 5.36 3.44
C SER A 233 -13.91 5.68 2.20
N ALA A 234 -12.63 5.31 2.25
CA ALA A 234 -11.59 5.79 1.32
C ALA A 234 -11.28 4.86 0.13
N GLY A 235 -12.09 3.83 -0.09
CA GLY A 235 -11.86 2.87 -1.16
C GLY A 235 -12.07 3.47 -2.55
N PRO A 236 -11.50 2.83 -3.60
CA PRO A 236 -11.52 3.38 -4.96
C PRO A 236 -12.92 3.67 -5.51
N SER A 237 -13.94 2.92 -5.08
CA SER A 237 -15.32 3.12 -5.51
C SER A 237 -15.92 4.46 -5.09
N LEU A 238 -15.37 5.16 -4.09
CA LEU A 238 -15.92 6.40 -3.54
C LEU A 238 -16.24 7.45 -4.63
N GLY A 239 -15.41 7.53 -5.66
CA GLY A 239 -15.60 8.46 -6.79
C GLY A 239 -16.98 8.33 -7.46
N ARG A 240 -17.61 7.16 -7.40
CA ARG A 240 -18.94 6.89 -7.95
C ARG A 240 -20.05 7.62 -7.19
N ASN A 241 -19.83 7.93 -5.90
CA ASN A 241 -20.87 8.41 -4.99
C ASN A 241 -20.76 9.90 -4.62
N LEU A 242 -19.58 10.53 -4.80
CA LEU A 242 -19.33 11.91 -4.34
C LEU A 242 -20.35 12.93 -4.87
N HIS A 243 -20.71 12.84 -6.14
CA HIS A 243 -21.68 13.75 -6.77
C HIS A 243 -23.08 13.64 -6.17
N LEU A 244 -23.45 12.49 -5.59
CA LEU A 244 -24.73 12.27 -4.92
C LEU A 244 -24.74 12.91 -3.52
N LEU A 245 -23.61 12.88 -2.81
CA LEU A 245 -23.47 13.53 -1.50
C LEU A 245 -23.52 15.06 -1.59
N ALA A 246 -23.06 15.62 -2.72
CA ALA A 246 -23.09 17.05 -2.99
C ALA A 246 -24.49 17.59 -3.34
N GLN A 247 -25.49 16.71 -3.49
CA GLN A 247 -26.86 17.14 -3.79
C GLN A 247 -27.47 17.92 -2.62
N PRO A 248 -28.21 19.02 -2.89
CA PRO A 248 -28.88 19.78 -1.85
C PRO A 248 -29.83 18.93 -1.00
N GLY A 249 -29.85 19.17 0.31
CA GLY A 249 -30.75 18.48 1.24
C GLY A 249 -30.22 17.14 1.78
N VAL A 250 -29.11 16.59 1.24
CA VAL A 250 -28.58 15.30 1.72
C VAL A 250 -28.05 15.42 3.14
N ARG A 251 -27.28 16.47 3.46
CA ARG A 251 -26.73 16.69 4.80
C ARG A 251 -27.84 16.89 5.84
N GLU A 252 -28.96 17.49 5.45
CA GLU A 252 -30.11 17.76 6.31
C GLU A 252 -30.96 16.51 6.62
N ARG A 253 -30.81 15.45 5.81
CA ARG A 253 -31.58 14.20 5.95
C ARG A 253 -30.76 13.02 6.46
N PHE A 254 -29.45 13.04 6.26
CA PHE A 254 -28.55 11.92 6.54
C PHE A 254 -27.40 12.35 7.46
N VAL A 255 -27.12 11.55 8.48
CA VAL A 255 -25.90 11.75 9.29
C VAL A 255 -24.69 11.26 8.49
N ILE A 256 -23.98 12.18 7.86
CA ILE A 256 -22.72 11.90 7.14
C ILE A 256 -21.54 11.79 8.11
N ILE A 257 -20.90 10.61 8.16
CA ILE A 257 -19.71 10.31 8.96
C ILE A 257 -18.59 9.90 8.00
N ALA A 258 -17.51 10.67 7.95
CA ALA A 258 -16.39 10.43 7.04
C ALA A 258 -15.17 9.89 7.77
N VAL A 259 -14.42 8.98 7.13
CA VAL A 259 -13.08 8.63 7.64
C VAL A 259 -12.10 9.78 7.37
N GLN A 260 -11.09 9.96 8.22
CA GLN A 260 -10.15 11.09 8.12
C GLN A 260 -9.49 11.28 6.74
N THR A 261 -9.22 10.19 6.03
CA THR A 261 -8.48 10.21 4.76
C THR A 261 -9.26 10.83 3.61
N VAL A 262 -10.59 10.97 3.72
CA VAL A 262 -11.45 11.53 2.66
C VAL A 262 -11.90 12.96 2.93
N LEU A 263 -11.56 13.56 4.08
CA LEU A 263 -12.04 14.89 4.47
C LEU A 263 -11.74 15.95 3.41
N LYS A 264 -10.48 16.09 2.99
CA LYS A 264 -10.07 17.05 1.95
C LYS A 264 -10.83 16.82 0.63
N THR A 265 -10.93 15.57 0.20
CA THR A 265 -11.65 15.17 -1.02
C THR A 265 -13.13 15.58 -1.01
N LEU A 266 -13.77 15.53 0.17
CA LEU A 266 -15.14 15.98 0.37
C LEU A 266 -15.24 17.51 0.36
N LEU A 267 -14.37 18.20 1.09
CA LEU A 267 -14.34 19.67 1.18
C LEU A 267 -14.10 20.32 -0.20
N GLU A 268 -13.19 19.77 -1.01
CA GLU A 268 -12.92 20.22 -2.39
C GLU A 268 -14.15 20.16 -3.29
N ARG A 269 -15.15 19.33 -2.96
CA ARG A 269 -16.42 19.17 -3.69
C ARG A 269 -17.60 19.88 -3.01
N GLY A 270 -17.33 20.71 -2.00
CA GLY A 270 -18.36 21.40 -1.23
C GLY A 270 -19.16 20.49 -0.29
N ILE A 271 -18.72 19.25 -0.07
CA ILE A 271 -19.39 18.29 0.81
C ILE A 271 -18.81 18.46 2.22
N ARG A 272 -19.67 18.85 3.16
CA ARG A 272 -19.33 18.91 4.58
C ARG A 272 -19.92 17.67 5.27
N PRO A 273 -19.11 16.76 5.86
CA PRO A 273 -19.61 15.71 6.76
C PRO A 273 -19.96 16.27 8.14
N HIS A 274 -20.84 15.63 8.91
CA HIS A 274 -21.12 16.07 10.30
C HIS A 274 -19.95 15.71 11.21
N TYR A 275 -19.44 14.50 11.01
CA TYR A 275 -18.36 13.95 11.80
C TYR A 275 -17.27 13.41 10.91
N VAL A 276 -16.04 13.56 11.36
CA VAL A 276 -14.87 12.87 10.81
C VAL A 276 -14.36 11.93 11.90
N THR A 277 -13.99 10.70 11.55
CA THR A 277 -13.40 9.76 12.52
C THR A 277 -11.92 9.55 12.26
N ALA A 278 -11.14 9.37 13.33
CA ALA A 278 -9.71 9.04 13.24
C ALA A 278 -9.27 8.02 14.31
N LEU A 279 -8.40 7.09 13.91
CA LEU A 279 -7.75 6.14 14.82
C LEU A 279 -6.31 5.74 14.44
N ASP A 280 -5.75 6.29 13.36
CA ASP A 280 -4.45 5.87 12.86
C ASP A 280 -3.32 6.19 13.84
N TYR A 281 -2.39 5.24 14.00
CA TYR A 281 -1.27 5.32 14.94
C TYR A 281 -0.03 6.05 14.39
N HIS A 282 -0.01 6.34 13.08
CA HIS A 282 1.17 6.86 12.39
C HIS A 282 1.11 8.38 12.16
N GLU A 283 2.25 9.07 12.34
CA GLU A 283 2.38 10.54 12.22
C GLU A 283 1.99 11.07 10.84
N ILE A 284 2.16 10.26 9.79
CA ILE A 284 1.81 10.62 8.40
C ILE A 284 0.36 11.10 8.25
N SER A 285 -0.53 10.67 9.16
CA SER A 285 -1.94 11.07 9.19
C SER A 285 -2.15 12.57 9.39
N ARG A 286 -1.14 13.29 9.91
CA ARG A 286 -1.10 14.76 9.94
C ARG A 286 -1.42 15.38 8.58
N ARG A 287 -0.95 14.75 7.49
CA ARG A 287 -1.14 15.23 6.11
C ARG A 287 -2.60 15.34 5.67
N PHE A 288 -3.50 14.58 6.29
CA PHE A 288 -4.93 14.65 5.98
C PHE A 288 -5.57 15.98 6.42
N TYR A 289 -4.90 16.74 7.29
CA TYR A 289 -5.39 18.02 7.82
C TYR A 289 -4.52 19.23 7.46
N GLU A 290 -3.34 19.01 6.87
CA GLU A 290 -2.42 20.10 6.47
C GLU A 290 -3.11 21.16 5.59
N GLY A 291 -2.97 22.43 5.94
CA GLY A 291 -3.54 23.55 5.18
C GLY A 291 -5.02 23.81 5.45
N LEU A 292 -5.70 23.00 6.28
CA LEU A 292 -7.06 23.31 6.73
C LEU A 292 -7.04 24.38 7.82
N THR A 293 -8.04 25.25 7.80
CA THR A 293 -8.31 26.28 8.80
C THR A 293 -9.57 25.94 9.60
N ALA A 294 -9.79 26.62 10.73
CA ALA A 294 -11.01 26.45 11.53
C ALA A 294 -12.29 26.73 10.72
N ARG A 295 -12.22 27.64 9.72
CA ARG A 295 -13.34 27.95 8.82
C ARG A 295 -13.63 26.82 7.83
N ASP A 296 -12.60 26.13 7.36
CA ASP A 296 -12.77 25.01 6.42
C ASP A 296 -13.56 23.87 7.08
N VAL A 297 -13.33 23.64 8.38
CA VAL A 297 -13.96 22.57 9.16
C VAL A 297 -15.13 23.04 10.03
N GLU A 298 -15.66 24.24 9.80
CA GLU A 298 -16.84 24.73 10.51
C GLU A 298 -18.04 23.79 10.33
N GLY A 299 -18.69 23.43 11.45
CA GLY A 299 -19.78 22.45 11.48
C GLY A 299 -19.34 21.00 11.31
N ILE A 300 -18.05 20.70 11.47
CA ILE A 300 -17.47 19.37 11.41
C ILE A 300 -16.74 19.07 12.73
N GLU A 301 -17.09 17.97 13.38
CA GLU A 301 -16.41 17.51 14.60
C GLU A 301 -15.56 16.27 14.32
N LEU A 302 -14.34 16.23 14.86
CA LEU A 302 -13.46 15.07 14.78
C LEU A 302 -13.69 14.15 15.98
N VAL A 303 -14.12 12.92 15.72
CA VAL A 303 -14.30 11.86 16.72
C VAL A 303 -13.10 10.92 16.69
N VAL A 304 -12.39 10.81 17.80
CA VAL A 304 -11.16 10.01 17.89
C VAL A 304 -11.26 8.93 18.96
N GLU A 305 -10.61 7.78 18.70
CA GLU A 305 -10.14 6.95 19.81
C GLU A 305 -8.86 7.59 20.39
N PRO A 306 -8.65 7.58 21.72
CA PRO A 306 -7.48 8.22 22.35
C PRO A 306 -6.12 7.67 21.89
N LYS A 307 -6.11 6.45 21.34
CA LYS A 307 -4.93 5.79 20.75
C LYS A 307 -4.47 6.37 19.39
N ALA A 308 -5.24 7.28 18.79
CA ALA A 308 -4.87 7.96 17.55
C ALA A 308 -3.54 8.73 17.73
N ASN A 309 -2.74 8.87 16.67
CA ASN A 309 -1.48 9.60 16.77
C ASN A 309 -1.70 11.05 17.21
N ALA A 310 -0.91 11.55 18.15
CA ALA A 310 -1.07 12.92 18.66
C ALA A 310 -0.95 14.01 17.58
N ALA A 311 -0.22 13.75 16.49
CA ALA A 311 -0.13 14.66 15.35
C ALA A 311 -1.48 14.91 14.67
N ILE A 312 -2.44 13.98 14.79
CA ILE A 312 -3.81 14.15 14.27
C ILE A 312 -4.55 15.22 15.07
N LEU A 313 -4.53 15.09 16.41
CA LEU A 313 -5.22 16.01 17.31
C LEU A 313 -4.56 17.40 17.33
N GLU A 314 -3.26 17.50 17.03
CA GLU A 314 -2.58 18.79 16.83
C GLU A 314 -2.90 19.44 15.49
N ALA A 315 -3.16 18.65 14.44
CA ALA A 315 -3.33 19.15 13.08
C ALA A 315 -4.78 19.51 12.73
N PHE A 316 -5.77 18.88 13.35
CA PHE A 316 -7.18 19.22 13.11
C PHE A 316 -7.53 20.57 13.75
N PRO A 317 -7.96 21.58 12.97
CA PRO A 317 -8.18 22.93 13.49
C PRO A 317 -9.58 23.14 14.10
N GLY A 318 -10.44 22.12 14.11
CA GLY A 318 -11.82 22.18 14.58
C GLY A 318 -12.04 21.53 15.95
N VAL A 319 -13.30 21.23 16.24
CA VAL A 319 -13.73 20.62 17.51
C VAL A 319 -13.44 19.13 17.55
N ILE A 320 -12.84 18.66 18.65
CA ILE A 320 -12.47 17.24 18.85
C ILE A 320 -13.36 16.63 19.94
N ARG A 321 -13.78 15.38 19.72
CA ARG A 321 -14.41 14.51 20.71
C ARG A 321 -13.62 13.23 20.87
N CYS A 322 -13.42 12.80 22.10
CA CYS A 322 -12.70 11.56 22.41
C CYS A 322 -13.67 10.49 22.89
N ALA A 323 -13.71 9.34 22.22
CA ALA A 323 -14.40 8.16 22.75
C ALA A 323 -13.71 7.67 24.04
N ALA A 324 -14.46 7.01 24.92
CA ALA A 324 -13.91 6.50 26.17
C ALA A 324 -12.79 5.48 25.94
N ASP A 325 -11.76 5.54 26.77
CA ASP A 325 -10.72 4.52 26.86
C ASP A 325 -10.52 4.09 28.32
N GLU A 326 -10.76 2.80 28.58
CA GLU A 326 -10.73 2.27 29.94
C GLU A 326 -9.34 2.35 30.59
N ARG A 327 -8.25 2.22 29.81
CA ARG A 327 -6.90 2.30 30.37
C ARG A 327 -6.61 3.73 30.80
N LEU A 328 -6.90 4.68 29.93
CA LEU A 328 -6.68 6.09 30.20
C LEU A 328 -7.53 6.54 31.39
N ASP A 329 -8.82 6.14 31.44
CA ASP A 329 -9.69 6.44 32.59
C ASP A 329 -9.13 5.93 33.92
N ARG A 330 -8.52 4.73 33.95
CA ARG A 330 -7.84 4.20 35.17
C ARG A 330 -6.63 5.04 35.56
N VAL A 331 -5.82 5.48 34.59
CA VAL A 331 -4.67 6.39 34.82
C VAL A 331 -5.14 7.70 35.44
N LEU A 332 -6.19 8.28 34.86
CA LEU A 332 -6.80 9.55 35.30
C LEU A 332 -7.41 9.47 36.69
N GLY A 333 -8.02 8.34 37.06
CA GLY A 333 -8.70 8.16 38.34
C GLY A 333 -9.99 8.97 38.46
N GLU A 334 -10.73 8.77 39.55
CA GLU A 334 -12.11 9.28 39.74
C GLU A 334 -12.26 10.81 39.65
N GLN A 335 -11.18 11.58 39.85
CA GLN A 335 -11.21 13.04 39.80
C GLN A 335 -11.28 13.61 38.37
N LEU A 336 -10.84 12.82 37.37
CA LEU A 336 -10.73 13.24 35.97
C LEU A 336 -11.44 12.29 35.01
N ALA A 337 -11.67 11.04 35.40
CA ALA A 337 -12.45 10.10 34.61
C ALA A 337 -13.90 10.57 34.54
N GLU A 338 -14.39 10.76 33.31
CA GLU A 338 -15.75 11.18 33.02
C GLU A 338 -16.41 10.12 32.14
N ALA A 339 -17.75 10.12 32.08
CA ALA A 339 -18.47 9.32 31.10
C ALA A 339 -18.22 9.86 29.68
N LYS A 340 -17.10 9.45 29.05
CA LYS A 340 -16.76 9.84 27.68
C LYS A 340 -17.58 9.09 26.62
N GLY A 341 -18.19 7.97 26.98
CA GLY A 341 -19.01 7.14 26.09
C GLY A 341 -18.17 6.08 25.37
N ALA A 342 -18.46 4.81 25.66
CA ALA A 342 -17.75 3.68 25.07
C ALA A 342 -18.22 3.40 23.64
N ILE A 343 -17.29 2.93 22.81
CA ILE A 343 -17.54 2.54 21.43
C ILE A 343 -16.82 1.21 21.16
N GLU A 344 -17.36 0.39 20.26
CA GLU A 344 -16.69 -0.84 19.87
C GLU A 344 -15.34 -0.52 19.19
N PRO A 345 -14.20 -1.07 19.68
CA PRO A 345 -12.90 -0.79 19.09
C PRO A 345 -12.77 -1.27 17.65
N GLY A 346 -12.26 -0.40 16.78
CA GLY A 346 -12.02 -0.69 15.37
C GLY A 346 -10.57 -1.03 15.03
N ALA A 347 -10.36 -1.92 14.05
CA ALA A 347 -9.04 -2.16 13.45
C ALA A 347 -8.70 -1.23 12.26
N THR A 348 -9.68 -0.44 11.80
CA THR A 348 -9.54 0.60 10.76
C THR A 348 -10.53 1.72 11.04
N VAL A 349 -10.22 2.94 10.61
CA VAL A 349 -11.03 4.14 10.79
C VAL A 349 -12.50 3.92 10.39
N ALA A 350 -12.75 3.10 9.37
CA ALA A 350 -14.10 2.79 8.92
C ALA A 350 -14.93 1.97 9.94
N HIS A 351 -14.30 1.10 10.74
CA HIS A 351 -15.01 0.42 11.84
C HIS A 351 -15.46 1.43 12.90
N LEU A 352 -14.60 2.40 13.24
CA LEU A 352 -14.96 3.47 14.17
C LEU A 352 -16.11 4.32 13.63
N ALA A 353 -16.09 4.69 12.35
CA ALA A 353 -17.19 5.39 11.71
C ALA A 353 -18.52 4.62 11.77
N TYR A 354 -18.48 3.31 11.48
CA TYR A 354 -19.66 2.45 11.57
C TYR A 354 -20.17 2.29 13.00
N ALA A 355 -19.27 1.98 13.95
CA ALA A 355 -19.61 1.86 15.36
C ALA A 355 -20.19 3.17 15.90
N PHE A 356 -19.66 4.31 15.45
CA PHE A 356 -20.14 5.63 15.85
C PHE A 356 -21.53 5.91 15.29
N ALA A 357 -21.82 5.55 14.04
CA ALA A 357 -23.17 5.61 13.48
C ALA A 357 -24.18 4.79 14.33
N ARG A 358 -23.79 3.62 14.81
CA ARG A 358 -24.61 2.79 15.70
C ARG A 358 -24.69 3.31 17.14
N HIS A 359 -23.65 4.00 17.63
CA HIS A 359 -23.69 4.74 18.90
C HIS A 359 -24.73 5.86 18.87
N LEU A 360 -24.83 6.57 17.74
CA LEU A 360 -25.90 7.54 17.48
C LEU A 360 -27.29 6.89 17.33
N LYS A 361 -27.38 5.55 17.24
CA LYS A 361 -28.59 4.77 16.94
C LYS A 361 -29.18 5.03 15.54
N CYS A 362 -28.34 5.42 14.58
CA CYS A 362 -28.77 5.57 13.19
C CYS A 362 -29.20 4.21 12.59
N ASP A 363 -30.29 4.22 11.83
CA ASP A 363 -30.80 3.07 11.09
C ASP A 363 -31.60 3.53 9.86
N PRO A 364 -31.28 3.08 8.64
CA PRO A 364 -30.14 2.21 8.30
C PRO A 364 -28.77 2.92 8.42
N VAL A 365 -27.70 2.12 8.45
CA VAL A 365 -26.33 2.60 8.17
C VAL A 365 -25.96 2.25 6.73
N ILE A 366 -25.62 3.25 5.92
CA ILE A 366 -25.31 3.14 4.49
C ILE A 366 -23.80 3.29 4.30
N LEU A 367 -23.16 2.31 3.66
CA LEU A 367 -21.72 2.29 3.41
C LEU A 367 -21.41 2.74 1.99
N ILE A 368 -20.45 3.65 1.81
CA ILE A 368 -19.89 4.02 0.50
C ILE A 368 -18.36 4.10 0.57
N GLY A 369 -17.67 3.80 -0.52
CA GLY A 369 -16.21 3.73 -0.52
C GLY A 369 -15.65 2.63 0.41
N GLN A 370 -16.48 1.67 0.84
CA GLN A 370 -16.09 0.57 1.73
C GLN A 370 -15.64 -0.65 0.91
N ASP A 371 -14.60 -0.47 0.11
CA ASP A 371 -14.23 -1.46 -0.90
C ASP A 371 -13.68 -2.76 -0.29
N LEU A 372 -12.80 -2.66 0.71
CA LEU A 372 -12.11 -3.81 1.34
C LEU A 372 -11.46 -4.74 0.28
N GLY A 373 -10.88 -4.12 -0.75
CA GLY A 373 -10.18 -4.75 -1.85
C GLY A 373 -9.90 -3.74 -2.95
N PHE A 374 -9.24 -4.21 -4.01
CA PHE A 374 -8.71 -3.37 -5.08
C PHE A 374 -9.69 -3.28 -6.25
N THR A 375 -10.81 -2.58 -6.02
CA THR A 375 -11.83 -2.33 -7.04
C THR A 375 -11.20 -1.77 -8.31
N ASP A 376 -11.56 -2.37 -9.46
CA ASP A 376 -11.07 -1.98 -10.79
C ASP A 376 -9.54 -1.96 -10.95
N GLY A 377 -8.82 -2.76 -10.15
CA GLY A 377 -7.36 -2.82 -10.16
C GLY A 377 -6.70 -1.56 -9.61
N GLN A 378 -7.38 -0.84 -8.71
CA GLN A 378 -6.88 0.37 -8.06
C GLN A 378 -6.60 0.13 -6.58
N TYR A 379 -5.45 0.58 -6.11
CA TYR A 379 -5.11 0.65 -4.70
C TYR A 379 -5.69 1.91 -4.05
N TYR A 380 -5.67 3.04 -4.77
CA TYR A 380 -6.16 4.32 -4.28
C TYR A 380 -7.33 4.83 -5.11
N ALA A 381 -8.18 5.66 -4.50
CA ALA A 381 -9.22 6.37 -5.22
C ALA A 381 -8.65 7.36 -6.24
N ALA A 382 -9.39 7.59 -7.33
CA ALA A 382 -9.04 8.55 -8.36
C ALA A 382 -8.78 9.95 -7.76
N GLY A 383 -7.60 10.52 -8.04
CA GLY A 383 -7.18 11.82 -7.52
C GLY A 383 -6.58 11.78 -6.11
N ALA A 384 -6.19 10.60 -5.59
CA ALA A 384 -5.52 10.49 -4.30
C ALA A 384 -4.19 11.26 -4.27
N ALA A 385 -3.79 11.75 -3.08
CA ALA A 385 -2.56 12.53 -2.89
C ALA A 385 -1.28 11.84 -3.45
N ILE A 386 -1.21 10.51 -3.40
CA ILE A 386 -0.10 9.73 -3.95
C ILE A 386 0.05 9.88 -5.48
N HIS A 387 -1.04 10.15 -6.22
CA HIS A 387 -0.99 10.42 -7.66
C HIS A 387 -0.14 11.65 -7.96
N HIS A 388 -0.14 12.65 -7.09
CA HIS A 388 0.72 13.82 -7.22
C HIS A 388 2.20 13.48 -7.04
N ILE A 389 2.53 12.57 -6.13
CA ILE A 389 3.91 12.09 -5.93
C ILE A 389 4.39 11.34 -7.17
N TRP A 390 3.55 10.49 -7.76
CA TRP A 390 3.86 9.81 -9.03
C TRP A 390 3.87 10.75 -10.24
N GLY A 391 3.31 11.96 -10.12
CA GLY A 391 3.21 12.95 -11.19
C GLY A 391 4.54 13.26 -11.87
N ALA A 392 5.65 13.25 -11.13
CA ALA A 392 7.00 13.47 -11.65
C ALA A 392 7.53 12.32 -12.53
N GLU A 393 6.79 11.22 -12.65
CA GLU A 393 7.18 10.00 -13.37
C GLU A 393 6.26 9.70 -14.56
N LEU A 394 5.04 10.26 -14.56
CA LEU A 394 3.98 9.96 -15.53
C LEU A 394 4.32 10.37 -16.96
N ASN A 395 4.24 9.44 -17.90
CA ASN A 395 4.47 9.69 -19.31
C ASN A 395 3.73 8.65 -20.18
N PRO A 396 3.76 8.74 -21.53
CA PRO A 396 3.05 7.79 -22.39
C PRO A 396 3.42 6.30 -22.21
N PHE A 397 4.55 5.99 -21.57
CA PHE A 397 4.99 4.62 -21.27
C PHE A 397 4.96 4.30 -19.77
N ARG A 398 4.46 5.23 -18.94
CA ARG A 398 4.35 5.11 -17.50
C ARG A 398 3.06 5.78 -17.03
N THR A 399 1.95 5.05 -17.12
CA THR A 399 0.60 5.57 -16.86
C THR A 399 0.23 5.46 -15.38
N LEU A 400 -0.82 6.16 -14.95
CA LEU A 400 -1.37 5.99 -13.60
C LEU A 400 -1.94 4.58 -13.41
N GLU A 401 -2.53 4.01 -14.46
CA GLU A 401 -3.04 2.64 -14.47
C GLU A 401 -1.94 1.61 -14.13
N MET A 402 -0.73 1.82 -14.67
CA MET A 402 0.42 0.99 -14.31
C MET A 402 0.82 1.18 -12.85
N PHE A 403 0.89 2.41 -12.34
CA PHE A 403 1.27 2.64 -10.94
C PHE A 403 0.29 2.02 -9.94
N GLU A 404 -1.01 2.14 -10.20
CA GLU A 404 -2.06 1.49 -9.41
C GLU A 404 -1.92 -0.03 -9.43
N TRP A 405 -1.75 -0.62 -10.62
CA TRP A 405 -1.57 -2.06 -10.77
C TRP A 405 -0.30 -2.55 -10.06
N GLU A 406 0.84 -1.90 -10.30
CA GLU A 406 2.12 -2.29 -9.70
C GLU A 406 2.11 -2.13 -8.18
N ARG A 407 1.40 -1.13 -7.65
CA ARG A 407 1.23 -0.96 -6.21
C ARG A 407 0.57 -2.20 -5.59
N ILE A 408 -0.44 -2.77 -6.26
CA ILE A 408 -1.10 -4.01 -5.86
C ILE A 408 -0.13 -5.19 -6.05
N ALA A 409 0.41 -5.35 -7.26
CA ALA A 409 1.19 -6.53 -7.65
C ALA A 409 2.51 -6.69 -6.87
N ARG A 410 3.10 -5.60 -6.34
CA ARG A 410 4.25 -5.66 -5.42
C ARG A 410 3.94 -6.42 -4.12
N GLY A 411 2.67 -6.46 -3.71
CA GLY A 411 2.18 -7.18 -2.53
C GLY A 411 1.71 -8.61 -2.78
N ARG A 412 1.95 -9.19 -3.97
CA ARG A 412 1.33 -10.47 -4.43
C ARG A 412 1.29 -11.62 -3.44
N HIS A 413 2.30 -11.76 -2.58
CA HIS A 413 2.40 -12.85 -1.59
C HIS A 413 1.42 -12.69 -0.42
N LEU A 414 0.84 -11.50 -0.26
CA LEU A 414 -0.18 -11.15 0.74
C LEU A 414 -1.57 -11.00 0.12
N LEU A 415 -1.71 -11.22 -1.18
CA LEU A 415 -2.98 -11.05 -1.90
C LEU A 415 -3.79 -12.34 -1.91
N SER A 416 -5.10 -12.17 -1.86
CA SER A 416 -6.08 -13.23 -2.08
C SER A 416 -7.18 -12.72 -3.01
N ARG A 417 -7.81 -13.63 -3.75
CA ARG A 417 -8.98 -13.30 -4.58
C ARG A 417 -10.26 -13.46 -3.78
N VAL A 418 -11.14 -12.49 -3.92
CA VAL A 418 -12.47 -12.46 -3.30
C VAL A 418 -13.54 -12.15 -4.34
N GLU A 419 -14.78 -12.56 -4.06
CA GLU A 419 -15.95 -12.20 -4.86
C GLU A 419 -16.24 -10.70 -4.68
N ASP A 420 -16.34 -9.97 -5.78
CA ASP A 420 -16.77 -8.58 -5.76
C ASP A 420 -18.30 -8.47 -5.62
N GLN A 421 -18.81 -7.27 -5.34
CA GLN A 421 -20.24 -7.02 -5.17
C GLN A 421 -21.10 -7.40 -6.41
N ARG A 422 -20.49 -7.50 -7.60
CA ARG A 422 -21.16 -7.80 -8.88
C ARG A 422 -21.04 -9.28 -9.28
N GLY A 423 -20.44 -10.12 -8.42
CA GLY A 423 -20.21 -11.55 -8.69
C GLY A 423 -18.94 -11.85 -9.51
N GLY A 424 -18.11 -10.83 -9.80
CA GLY A 424 -16.79 -10.99 -10.39
C GLY A 424 -15.73 -11.33 -9.33
N THR A 425 -14.46 -11.32 -9.72
CA THR A 425 -13.34 -11.50 -8.79
C THR A 425 -12.44 -10.26 -8.73
N MET A 426 -11.90 -10.00 -7.55
CA MET A 426 -10.89 -8.95 -7.35
C MET A 426 -9.86 -9.38 -6.31
N TYR A 427 -8.73 -8.66 -6.26
CA TYR A 427 -7.73 -8.84 -5.22
C TYR A 427 -8.10 -8.08 -3.94
N THR A 428 -7.79 -8.68 -2.80
CA THR A 428 -7.68 -8.03 -1.49
C THR A 428 -6.40 -8.48 -0.83
N ASP A 429 -5.84 -7.66 0.07
CA ASP A 429 -4.75 -8.08 0.94
C ASP A 429 -5.29 -8.72 2.24
N GLU A 430 -4.37 -9.30 3.02
CA GLU A 430 -4.66 -9.93 4.32
C GLU A 430 -5.24 -8.93 5.34
N GLN A 431 -4.79 -7.67 5.32
CA GLN A 431 -5.24 -6.63 6.25
C GLN A 431 -6.71 -6.28 6.01
N MET A 432 -7.10 -5.95 4.78
CA MET A 432 -8.49 -5.69 4.40
C MET A 432 -9.37 -6.94 4.58
N GLY A 433 -8.82 -8.13 4.34
CA GLY A 433 -9.49 -9.39 4.66
C GLY A 433 -9.83 -9.52 6.15
N SER A 434 -8.90 -9.15 7.04
CA SER A 434 -9.17 -9.12 8.49
C SER A 434 -10.23 -8.08 8.85
N TYR A 435 -10.28 -6.95 8.16
CA TYR A 435 -11.30 -5.93 8.36
C TYR A 435 -12.68 -6.41 7.93
N LEU A 436 -12.78 -7.10 6.80
CA LEU A 436 -14.04 -7.69 6.35
C LEU A 436 -14.61 -8.67 7.40
N VAL A 437 -13.76 -9.50 8.01
CA VAL A 437 -14.19 -10.43 9.06
C VAL A 437 -14.77 -9.69 10.28
N GLN A 438 -14.18 -8.57 10.68
CA GLN A 438 -14.72 -7.75 11.78
C GLN A 438 -16.03 -7.06 11.38
N PHE A 439 -16.11 -6.45 10.20
CA PHE A 439 -17.34 -5.85 9.68
C PHE A 439 -18.50 -6.85 9.62
N GLU A 440 -18.28 -8.04 9.06
CA GLU A 440 -19.33 -9.07 8.97
C GLU A 440 -19.80 -9.55 10.35
N ARG A 441 -18.93 -9.53 11.37
CA ARG A 441 -19.33 -9.77 12.76
C ARG A 441 -20.26 -8.66 13.27
N MET A 442 -19.92 -7.39 13.01
CA MET A 442 -20.74 -6.25 13.42
C MET A 442 -22.10 -6.25 12.69
N PHE A 443 -22.10 -6.53 11.38
CA PHE A 443 -23.31 -6.60 10.57
C PHE A 443 -24.22 -7.77 10.98
N ALA A 444 -23.64 -8.93 11.29
CA ALA A 444 -24.42 -10.07 11.81
C ALA A 444 -25.10 -9.72 13.14
N ALA A 445 -24.37 -9.08 14.07
CA ALA A 445 -24.92 -8.66 15.36
C ALA A 445 -26.05 -7.62 15.20
N ASP A 446 -25.94 -6.73 14.22
CA ASP A 446 -26.98 -5.76 13.88
C ASP A 446 -28.21 -6.43 13.24
N ALA A 447 -28.00 -7.36 12.30
CA ALA A 447 -29.08 -8.14 11.68
C ALA A 447 -29.86 -8.97 12.71
N GLU A 448 -29.18 -9.59 13.67
CA GLU A 448 -29.79 -10.30 14.80
C GLU A 448 -30.65 -9.37 15.68
N ARG A 449 -30.31 -8.09 15.74
CA ARG A 449 -31.08 -7.05 16.45
C ARG A 449 -32.15 -6.39 15.57
N GLY A 450 -32.32 -6.82 14.32
CA GLY A 450 -33.27 -6.26 13.36
C GLY A 450 -32.86 -4.91 12.78
N LEU A 451 -31.60 -4.51 12.91
CA LEU A 451 -31.06 -3.28 12.33
C LEU A 451 -30.61 -3.50 10.88
N THR A 452 -30.67 -2.45 10.08
CA THR A 452 -30.41 -2.51 8.64
C THR A 452 -29.06 -1.90 8.28
N THR A 453 -28.26 -2.64 7.50
CA THR A 453 -27.01 -2.14 6.89
C THR A 453 -27.11 -2.23 5.37
N ILE A 454 -26.87 -1.11 4.70
CA ILE A 454 -26.91 -0.99 3.24
C ILE A 454 -25.49 -0.89 2.72
N ASP A 455 -25.11 -1.75 1.78
CA ASP A 455 -23.85 -1.67 1.04
C ASP A 455 -24.08 -0.91 -0.27
N ALA A 456 -23.90 0.41 -0.22
CA ALA A 456 -23.99 1.32 -1.35
C ALA A 456 -22.60 1.66 -1.94
N THR A 457 -21.61 0.82 -1.68
CA THR A 457 -20.23 0.98 -2.20
C THR A 457 -20.20 0.93 -3.73
N GLU A 458 -21.17 0.24 -4.36
CA GLU A 458 -21.26 0.05 -5.81
C GLU A 458 -20.00 -0.59 -6.43
N GLY A 459 -19.17 -1.21 -5.59
CA GLY A 459 -17.86 -1.81 -5.85
C GLY A 459 -17.36 -2.54 -4.59
N GLY A 460 -16.10 -2.98 -4.60
CA GLY A 460 -15.51 -3.69 -3.48
C GLY A 460 -15.98 -5.13 -3.29
N THR A 461 -15.57 -5.71 -2.17
CA THR A 461 -15.91 -7.08 -1.78
C THR A 461 -17.39 -7.19 -1.50
N LYS A 462 -17.95 -8.34 -1.83
CA LYS A 462 -19.24 -8.76 -1.31
C LYS A 462 -19.15 -8.85 0.22
N LYS A 463 -20.14 -8.28 0.92
CA LYS A 463 -20.21 -8.22 2.39
C LYS A 463 -21.44 -8.96 2.86
N ARG A 464 -21.26 -10.01 3.67
CA ARG A 464 -22.39 -10.75 4.26
C ARG A 464 -23.20 -9.85 5.20
N TRP A 465 -24.47 -10.17 5.38
CA TRP A 465 -25.41 -9.47 6.28
C TRP A 465 -25.70 -8.01 5.91
N THR A 466 -25.46 -7.63 4.66
CA THR A 466 -25.79 -6.31 4.12
C THR A 466 -26.80 -6.42 2.97
N GLN A 467 -27.56 -5.35 2.72
CA GLN A 467 -28.40 -5.23 1.52
C GLN A 467 -27.65 -4.37 0.49
N VAL A 468 -27.41 -4.92 -0.70
CA VAL A 468 -26.78 -4.17 -1.80
C VAL A 468 -27.82 -3.25 -2.43
N LEU A 469 -27.53 -1.94 -2.45
CA LEU A 469 -28.40 -0.93 -3.04
C LEU A 469 -27.55 0.27 -3.50
N PRO A 470 -27.65 0.76 -4.75
CA PRO A 470 -26.92 1.95 -5.20
C PRO A 470 -27.22 3.16 -4.30
N LEU A 471 -26.24 4.07 -4.10
CA LEU A 471 -26.45 5.20 -3.19
C LEU A 471 -27.62 6.07 -3.64
N ALA A 472 -27.80 6.27 -4.95
CA ALA A 472 -28.91 7.06 -5.50
C ALA A 472 -30.28 6.51 -5.05
N GLU A 473 -30.47 5.19 -5.12
CA GLU A 473 -31.69 4.52 -4.66
C GLU A 473 -31.83 4.55 -3.14
N ALA A 474 -30.73 4.40 -2.40
CA ALA A 474 -30.74 4.51 -0.94
C ALA A 474 -31.14 5.93 -0.49
N LEU A 475 -30.63 6.98 -1.15
CA LEU A 475 -31.00 8.36 -0.87
C LEU A 475 -32.48 8.62 -1.13
N GLU A 476 -33.04 8.07 -2.22
CA GLU A 476 -34.47 8.19 -2.50
C GLU A 476 -35.33 7.45 -1.48
N ARG A 477 -34.98 6.18 -1.20
CA ARG A 477 -35.74 5.30 -0.32
C ARG A 477 -35.76 5.79 1.12
N PHE A 478 -34.61 6.20 1.65
CA PHE A 478 -34.46 6.57 3.06
C PHE A 478 -34.50 8.08 3.28
N GLY A 479 -34.43 8.90 2.23
CA GLY A 479 -34.56 10.35 2.32
C GLY A 479 -36.00 10.85 2.47
N ARG A 480 -37.02 10.00 2.24
CA ARG A 480 -38.44 10.36 2.33
C ARG A 480 -39.17 9.81 3.55
N ALA A 481 -38.60 8.84 4.26
CA ALA A 481 -39.34 8.00 5.20
C ALA A 481 -39.10 8.35 6.67
N THR A 482 -40.10 8.99 7.28
CA THR A 482 -40.60 8.60 8.61
C THR A 482 -40.94 7.10 8.57
N SER A 483 -40.25 6.26 9.35
CA SER A 483 -40.66 4.86 9.56
C SER A 483 -41.06 4.64 11.00
N THR A 484 -42.37 4.57 11.21
CA THR A 484 -43.02 4.02 12.40
C THR A 484 -42.67 2.55 12.56
N THR A 485 -41.89 2.21 13.58
CA THR A 485 -41.86 0.86 14.15
C THR A 485 -41.56 0.93 15.65
N HIS A 486 -42.47 0.37 16.45
CA HIS A 486 -42.39 0.17 17.91
C HIS A 486 -42.45 1.43 18.80
N GLY A 487 -43.61 2.10 18.82
CA GLY A 487 -44.16 2.71 20.05
C GLY A 487 -43.46 3.92 20.66
N ALA A 488 -42.44 4.51 20.02
CA ALA A 488 -41.83 5.77 20.46
C ALA A 488 -42.04 6.86 19.40
N THR A 489 -42.44 8.06 19.83
CA THR A 489 -42.55 9.26 19.00
C THR A 489 -41.20 9.58 18.34
N VAL A 490 -41.14 9.47 17.01
CA VAL A 490 -39.97 9.85 16.19
C VAL A 490 -40.25 11.24 15.60
N ALA A 491 -39.24 12.11 15.64
CA ALA A 491 -39.25 13.45 15.05
C ALA A 491 -39.68 13.43 13.58
N SER A 492 -40.46 14.42 13.16
CA SER A 492 -41.06 14.46 11.83
C SER A 492 -40.05 14.95 10.78
N ALA A 493 -40.33 14.71 9.50
CA ALA A 493 -39.48 15.08 8.35
C ALA A 493 -39.22 16.60 8.16
N GLY A 494 -39.63 17.44 9.11
CA GLY A 494 -39.38 18.89 9.15
C GLY A 494 -38.47 19.36 10.30
N ASP A 495 -38.07 18.47 11.21
CA ASP A 495 -37.21 18.85 12.34
C ASP A 495 -35.72 18.78 11.92
N GLU A 496 -35.04 19.93 11.98
CA GLU A 496 -33.61 20.07 11.68
C GLU A 496 -32.77 19.03 12.46
N LEU A 497 -31.66 18.58 11.88
CA LEU A 497 -30.73 17.62 12.51
C LEU A 497 -30.04 18.28 13.72
N ASP A 498 -30.73 18.31 14.87
CA ASP A 498 -30.22 18.86 16.12
C ASP A 498 -29.23 17.88 16.78
N LEU A 499 -28.00 17.89 16.28
CA LEU A 499 -26.88 17.16 16.84
C LEU A 499 -26.18 18.07 17.87
N PRO A 500 -26.01 17.63 19.13
CA PRO A 500 -25.35 18.42 20.16
C PRO A 500 -23.95 18.87 19.72
N GLN A 501 -23.70 20.17 19.70
CA GLN A 501 -22.37 20.72 19.48
C GLN A 501 -21.54 20.66 20.76
N SER A 502 -20.25 20.39 20.63
CA SER A 502 -19.35 20.39 21.78
C SER A 502 -19.05 21.81 22.23
N MET A 503 -19.03 22.03 23.55
CA MET A 503 -18.70 23.32 24.15
C MET A 503 -17.28 23.31 24.72
N PRO A 504 -16.44 24.30 24.41
CA PRO A 504 -15.09 24.37 24.96
C PRO A 504 -15.15 24.62 26.47
N LEU A 505 -14.22 24.02 27.21
CA LEU A 505 -14.03 24.30 28.62
C LEU A 505 -13.63 25.76 28.85
N SER A 506 -13.99 26.30 30.01
CA SER A 506 -13.42 27.59 30.43
C SER A 506 -11.91 27.46 30.64
N PRO A 507 -11.11 28.50 30.34
CA PRO A 507 -9.65 28.46 30.56
C PRO A 507 -9.25 28.14 32.01
N ALA A 508 -10.12 28.44 32.99
CA ALA A 508 -9.88 28.11 34.39
C ALA A 508 -10.03 26.61 34.67
N GLU A 509 -11.07 25.98 34.13
CA GLU A 509 -11.32 24.55 34.28
C GLU A 509 -10.29 23.72 33.50
N GLU A 510 -9.93 24.16 32.29
CA GLU A 510 -8.87 23.54 31.50
C GLU A 510 -7.55 23.47 32.28
N ARG A 511 -7.08 24.61 32.82
CA ARG A 511 -5.87 24.67 33.65
C ARG A 511 -5.98 23.80 34.90
N ARG A 512 -7.17 23.72 35.52
CA ARG A 512 -7.39 22.86 36.69
C ARG A 512 -7.21 21.39 36.32
N ARG A 513 -7.84 20.93 35.24
CA ARG A 513 -7.75 19.53 34.78
C ARG A 513 -6.33 19.14 34.40
N LEU A 514 -5.61 20.00 33.69
CA LEU A 514 -4.22 19.73 33.30
C LEU A 514 -3.28 19.59 34.51
N ARG A 515 -3.47 20.39 35.57
CA ARG A 515 -2.70 20.23 36.81
C ARG A 515 -2.96 18.88 37.50
N VAL A 516 -4.23 18.50 37.63
CA VAL A 516 -4.60 17.20 38.24
C VAL A 516 -4.06 16.04 37.38
N LEU A 517 -4.10 16.17 36.06
CA LEU A 517 -3.55 15.17 35.15
C LEU A 517 -2.04 14.99 35.38
N GLU A 518 -1.29 16.07 35.49
CA GLU A 518 0.14 16.04 35.75
C GLU A 518 0.48 15.35 37.09
N GLU A 519 -0.29 15.61 38.14
CA GLU A 519 -0.17 14.93 39.44
C GLU A 519 -0.44 13.42 39.32
N ARG A 520 -1.49 13.04 38.58
CA ARG A 520 -1.84 11.64 38.31
C ARG A 520 -0.74 10.92 37.54
N LEU A 521 -0.22 11.51 36.46
CA LEU A 521 0.86 10.91 35.69
C LEU A 521 2.13 10.72 36.53
N ARG A 522 2.47 11.68 37.41
CA ARG A 522 3.59 11.55 38.35
C ARG A 522 3.40 10.39 39.34
N LEU A 523 2.19 10.21 39.87
CA LEU A 523 1.87 9.08 40.75
C LEU A 523 2.06 7.75 40.02
N VAL A 524 1.47 7.60 38.82
CA VAL A 524 1.57 6.36 38.05
C VAL A 524 3.02 6.08 37.64
N ARG A 525 3.82 7.11 37.32
CA ARG A 525 5.25 6.97 37.05
C ARG A 525 5.99 6.43 38.28
N LYS A 526 5.66 6.92 39.49
CA LYS A 526 6.24 6.42 40.75
C LYS A 526 5.88 4.95 40.97
N GLN A 527 4.64 4.54 40.67
CA GLN A 527 4.21 3.14 40.74
C GLN A 527 5.00 2.26 39.77
N ALA A 528 5.11 2.65 38.50
CA ALA A 528 5.91 1.94 37.49
C ALA A 528 7.37 1.77 37.94
N GLY A 529 8.00 2.82 38.47
CA GLY A 529 9.34 2.76 39.04
C GLY A 529 9.47 1.77 40.22
N ARG A 530 8.47 1.72 41.11
CA ARG A 530 8.43 0.75 42.22
C ARG A 530 8.25 -0.68 41.72
N ILE A 531 7.41 -0.91 40.71
CA ILE A 531 7.23 -2.22 40.06
C ILE A 531 8.55 -2.72 39.47
N GLY A 532 9.29 -1.87 38.76
CA GLY A 532 10.61 -2.21 38.22
C GLY A 532 11.61 -2.61 39.32
N ALA A 533 11.61 -1.92 40.46
CA ALA A 533 12.42 -2.28 41.62
C ALA A 533 12.02 -3.64 42.20
N ILE A 534 10.72 -3.89 42.41
CA ILE A 534 10.22 -5.17 42.93
C ILE A 534 10.54 -6.32 41.96
N CYS A 535 10.48 -6.10 40.64
CA CYS A 535 10.84 -7.12 39.66
C CYS A 535 12.33 -7.52 39.79
N ARG A 536 13.23 -6.55 40.00
CA ARG A 536 14.66 -6.85 40.26
C ARG A 536 14.86 -7.62 41.56
N GLU A 537 14.16 -7.25 42.62
CA GLU A 537 14.19 -7.97 43.91
C GLU A 537 13.65 -9.41 43.78
N THR A 538 12.55 -9.58 43.03
CA THR A 538 11.91 -10.89 42.79
C THR A 538 12.81 -11.79 41.94
N ARG A 539 13.48 -11.24 40.92
CA ARG A 539 14.45 -11.97 40.11
C ARG A 539 15.62 -12.50 40.96
N ALA A 540 16.19 -11.65 41.80
CA ALA A 540 17.27 -12.06 42.70
C ALA A 540 16.82 -13.17 43.67
N ALA A 541 15.60 -13.12 44.18
CA ALA A 541 15.02 -14.17 45.03
C ALA A 541 14.79 -15.49 44.27
N LEU A 542 14.32 -15.43 43.01
CA LEU A 542 14.14 -16.61 42.15
C LEU A 542 15.47 -17.26 41.80
N GLU A 543 16.50 -16.46 41.47
CA GLU A 543 17.86 -16.96 41.18
C GLU A 543 18.53 -17.60 42.41
N ALA A 544 18.30 -17.05 43.60
CA ALA A 544 18.76 -17.66 44.86
C ALA A 544 18.05 -19.01 45.10
N THR A 545 16.73 -19.06 44.92
CA THR A 545 15.93 -20.30 45.06
C THR A 545 16.38 -21.38 44.07
N ALA A 546 16.84 -21.00 42.87
CA ALA A 546 17.34 -21.93 41.87
C ALA A 546 18.66 -22.64 42.27
N ARG A 547 19.41 -22.07 43.22
CA ARG A 547 20.74 -22.56 43.67
C ARG A 547 20.69 -23.33 44.99
N GLU A 548 19.55 -23.33 45.69
CA GLU A 548 19.40 -23.97 47.01
C GLU A 548 18.87 -25.41 46.88
N GLU A 549 19.60 -26.37 47.46
CA GLU A 549 19.16 -27.77 47.60
C GLU A 549 18.33 -28.01 48.89
N ASP A 550 18.25 -27.03 49.79
CA ASP A 550 17.55 -27.08 51.08
C ASP A 550 16.08 -26.58 50.99
N ASP A 551 15.13 -27.47 51.29
CA ASP A 551 13.69 -27.20 51.26
C ASP A 551 13.21 -26.17 52.31
N ALA A 552 13.98 -25.86 53.36
CA ALA A 552 13.62 -24.84 54.35
C ALA A 552 13.93 -23.41 53.86
N ALA A 553 15.09 -23.20 53.26
CA ALA A 553 15.50 -21.92 52.67
C ALA A 553 14.66 -21.56 51.43
N ALA A 554 14.37 -22.56 50.58
CA ALA A 554 13.47 -22.41 49.44
C ALA A 554 12.04 -21.98 49.85
N ARG A 555 11.54 -22.47 50.99
CA ARG A 555 10.23 -22.05 51.54
C ARG A 555 10.22 -20.59 51.98
N GLY A 556 11.30 -20.10 52.59
CA GLY A 556 11.44 -18.68 52.96
C GLY A 556 11.46 -17.75 51.75
N SER A 557 12.19 -18.13 50.70
CA SER A 557 12.25 -17.39 49.43
C SER A 557 10.89 -17.35 48.72
N LEU A 558 10.11 -18.42 48.76
CA LEU A 558 8.75 -18.47 48.19
C LEU A 558 7.78 -17.51 48.90
N VAL A 559 7.80 -17.46 50.23
CA VAL A 559 6.98 -16.52 51.02
C VAL A 559 7.33 -15.07 50.66
N ARG A 560 8.62 -14.78 50.47
CA ARG A 560 9.08 -13.45 50.03
C ARG A 560 8.60 -13.12 48.62
N ILE A 561 8.69 -14.06 47.68
CA ILE A 561 8.20 -13.88 46.30
C ILE A 561 6.70 -13.60 46.28
N ASP A 562 5.91 -14.33 47.09
CA ASP A 562 4.46 -14.09 47.19
C ASP A 562 4.13 -12.72 47.81
N ALA A 563 4.90 -12.26 48.79
CA ALA A 563 4.74 -10.92 49.35
C ALA A 563 5.05 -9.83 48.31
N LEU A 564 6.15 -9.96 47.56
CA LEU A 564 6.53 -9.05 46.49
C LEU A 564 5.49 -9.03 45.35
N ARG A 565 4.92 -10.20 45.01
CA ARG A 565 3.83 -10.30 44.03
C ARG A 565 2.61 -9.50 44.47
N ARG A 566 2.15 -9.69 45.72
CA ARG A 566 0.99 -8.96 46.26
C ARG A 566 1.23 -7.45 46.28
N GLU A 567 2.47 -7.01 46.58
CA GLU A 567 2.82 -5.59 46.51
C GLU A 567 2.69 -5.06 45.07
N VAL A 568 3.24 -5.76 44.07
CA VAL A 568 3.13 -5.38 42.65
C VAL A 568 1.67 -5.30 42.21
N GLU A 569 0.86 -6.31 42.54
CA GLU A 569 -0.58 -6.35 42.22
C GLU A 569 -1.38 -5.21 42.89
N SER A 570 -0.86 -4.63 43.98
CA SER A 570 -1.50 -3.48 44.65
C SER A 570 -1.17 -2.11 44.03
N LEU A 571 -0.17 -2.04 43.14
CA LEU A 571 0.32 -0.78 42.55
C LEU A 571 -0.49 -0.37 41.30
N GLU A 572 -1.82 -0.33 41.42
CA GLU A 572 -2.71 0.10 40.33
C GLU A 572 -2.88 1.63 40.30
N PRO A 573 -2.99 2.26 39.10
CA PRO A 573 -3.09 1.65 37.77
C PRO A 573 -1.74 1.29 37.11
N GLY A 574 -0.61 1.57 37.78
CA GLY A 574 0.73 1.32 37.24
C GLY A 574 0.96 -0.13 36.81
N TYR A 575 0.49 -1.10 37.58
CA TYR A 575 0.62 -2.53 37.24
C TYR A 575 -0.12 -2.90 35.96
N GLY A 576 -1.35 -2.44 35.77
CA GLY A 576 -2.10 -2.65 34.53
C GLY A 576 -1.38 -2.12 33.28
N LEU A 577 -0.72 -0.96 33.36
CA LEU A 577 0.06 -0.42 32.24
C LEU A 577 1.29 -1.28 31.92
N VAL A 578 2.00 -1.75 32.96
CA VAL A 578 3.16 -2.64 32.78
C VAL A 578 2.75 -3.95 32.14
N GLN A 579 1.62 -4.54 32.55
CA GLN A 579 1.08 -5.74 31.90
C GLN A 579 0.67 -5.50 30.43
N PHE A 580 0.16 -4.31 30.10
CA PHE A 580 -0.20 -3.96 28.73
C PHE A 580 1.01 -3.83 27.81
N ILE A 581 2.16 -3.36 28.29
CA ILE A 581 3.41 -3.39 27.51
C ILE A 581 3.99 -4.80 27.44
N SER A 582 3.78 -5.62 28.48
CA SER A 582 4.31 -6.98 28.58
C SER A 582 3.45 -8.06 27.90
N GLN A 583 2.72 -7.73 26.82
CA GLN A 583 1.81 -8.70 26.17
C GLN A 583 2.56 -9.85 25.47
N THR A 584 3.71 -9.56 24.86
CA THR A 584 4.58 -10.59 24.28
C THR A 584 5.04 -11.57 25.36
N ALA A 585 5.43 -11.06 26.52
CA ALA A 585 5.80 -11.87 27.67
C ALA A 585 4.64 -12.74 28.16
N ALA A 586 3.41 -12.20 28.20
CA ALA A 586 2.22 -12.95 28.56
C ALA A 586 1.97 -14.14 27.61
N LEU A 587 2.18 -13.96 26.31
CA LEU A 587 2.06 -15.05 25.32
C LEU A 587 3.13 -16.13 25.52
N HIS A 588 4.38 -15.73 25.78
CA HIS A 588 5.47 -16.67 26.09
C HIS A 588 5.21 -17.42 27.40
N ARG A 589 4.70 -16.74 28.43
CA ARG A 589 4.29 -17.35 29.69
C ARG A 589 3.17 -18.37 29.47
N LEU A 590 2.14 -18.02 28.70
CA LEU A 590 1.07 -18.95 28.33
C LEU A 590 1.64 -20.21 27.66
N ARG A 591 2.59 -20.06 26.73
CA ARG A 591 3.25 -21.17 26.05
C ARG A 591 4.02 -22.06 27.02
N ALA A 592 4.75 -21.47 27.96
CA ALA A 592 5.50 -22.21 28.98
C ALA A 592 4.59 -22.93 29.97
N ASP A 593 3.53 -22.27 30.46
CA ASP A 593 2.53 -22.84 31.36
C ASP A 593 1.83 -24.03 30.72
N ARG A 594 1.48 -23.89 29.44
CA ARG A 594 0.92 -24.97 28.62
C ARG A 594 1.88 -26.14 28.48
N ALA A 595 3.16 -25.89 28.18
CA ALA A 595 4.16 -26.94 28.06
C ALA A 595 4.35 -27.71 29.39
N LEU A 596 4.35 -27.01 30.52
CA LEU A 596 4.44 -27.61 31.85
C LEU A 596 3.20 -28.45 32.20
N ALA A 597 2.00 -27.99 31.83
CA ALA A 597 0.75 -28.68 32.14
C ALA A 597 0.54 -29.94 31.27
N LEU A 598 0.99 -29.92 30.02
CA LEU A 598 0.83 -31.03 29.07
C LEU A 598 1.96 -32.07 29.14
N ALA A 599 3.04 -31.80 29.88
CA ALA A 599 4.16 -32.72 30.04
C ALA A 599 3.82 -33.90 30.98
N GLN A 600 3.49 -35.06 30.39
CA GLN A 600 3.07 -36.27 31.10
C GLN A 600 4.22 -37.02 31.81
N THR A 601 5.46 -36.90 31.33
CA THR A 601 6.63 -37.68 31.80
C THR A 601 7.80 -36.78 32.24
N MET A 602 7.50 -35.73 33.01
CA MET A 602 8.53 -34.80 33.51
C MET A 602 8.77 -35.00 35.00
N ASP A 603 10.03 -35.24 35.36
CA ASP A 603 10.50 -35.35 36.75
C ASP A 603 10.18 -34.05 37.55
N GLU A 604 9.96 -34.18 38.85
CA GLU A 604 9.60 -33.06 39.73
C GLU A 604 10.72 -32.01 39.83
N ALA A 605 11.98 -32.44 39.83
CA ALA A 605 13.13 -31.52 39.84
C ALA A 605 13.21 -30.70 38.55
N GLU A 606 13.03 -31.35 37.39
CA GLU A 606 12.96 -30.67 36.08
C GLU A 606 11.74 -29.75 35.98
N ARG A 607 10.59 -30.16 36.52
CA ARG A 607 9.38 -29.33 36.60
C ARG A 607 9.60 -28.10 37.47
N ARG A 608 10.28 -28.23 38.61
CA ARG A 608 10.65 -27.12 39.50
C ARG A 608 11.61 -26.17 38.78
N ARG A 609 12.66 -26.67 38.12
CA ARG A 609 13.64 -25.89 37.35
C ARG A 609 12.98 -25.05 36.25
N ARG A 610 12.14 -25.66 35.40
CA ARG A 610 11.44 -24.96 34.32
C ARG A 610 10.42 -23.92 34.82
N ARG A 611 9.80 -24.14 35.99
CA ARG A 611 8.93 -23.13 36.64
C ARG A 611 9.73 -21.91 37.06
N ILE A 612 10.89 -22.11 37.69
CA ILE A 612 11.77 -21.01 38.12
C ILE A 612 12.33 -20.25 36.90
N GLU A 613 12.73 -20.96 35.85
CA GLU A 613 13.19 -20.34 34.59
C GLU A 613 12.09 -19.49 33.96
N ARG A 614 10.87 -20.04 33.79
CA ARG A 614 9.69 -19.31 33.31
C ARG A 614 9.42 -18.06 34.14
N ASP A 615 9.41 -18.16 35.47
CA ASP A 615 9.10 -17.04 36.36
C ASP A 615 10.19 -15.96 36.30
N THR A 616 11.46 -16.37 36.24
CA THR A 616 12.61 -15.47 36.07
C THR A 616 12.51 -14.67 34.76
N THR A 617 12.21 -15.35 33.64
CA THR A 617 12.01 -14.68 32.35
C THR A 617 10.83 -13.72 32.40
N ASN A 618 9.68 -14.14 32.94
CA ASN A 618 8.49 -13.32 33.03
C ASN A 618 8.69 -12.06 33.88
N VAL A 619 9.36 -12.19 35.05
CA VAL A 619 9.67 -11.06 35.92
C VAL A 619 10.67 -10.10 35.28
N THR A 620 11.63 -10.60 34.50
CA THR A 620 12.59 -9.77 33.77
C THR A 620 11.87 -8.89 32.75
N TRP A 621 11.00 -9.48 31.92
CA TRP A 621 10.20 -8.72 30.95
C TRP A 621 9.23 -7.72 31.59
N LEU A 622 8.65 -8.05 32.75
CA LEU A 622 7.84 -7.09 33.51
C LEU A 622 8.69 -5.91 34.01
N GLY A 623 9.93 -6.15 34.43
CA GLY A 623 10.87 -5.10 34.82
C GLY A 623 11.21 -4.16 33.67
N GLU A 624 11.55 -4.70 32.50
CA GLU A 624 11.81 -3.91 31.27
C GLU A 624 10.58 -3.12 30.83
N ALA A 625 9.40 -3.74 30.87
CA ALA A 625 8.14 -3.05 30.58
C ALA A 625 7.88 -1.90 31.56
N ALA A 626 8.20 -2.05 32.85
CA ALA A 626 8.05 -1.01 33.85
C ALA A 626 8.97 0.21 33.59
N GLU A 627 10.21 -0.02 33.15
CA GLU A 627 11.13 1.04 32.74
C GLU A 627 10.63 1.77 31.50
N ARG A 628 10.06 1.04 30.54
CA ARG A 628 9.45 1.63 29.34
C ARG A 628 8.26 2.50 29.66
N VAL A 629 7.32 2.00 30.48
CA VAL A 629 6.15 2.76 30.95
C VAL A 629 6.58 4.03 31.69
N SER A 630 7.59 3.94 32.56
CA SER A 630 8.14 5.10 33.28
C SER A 630 8.66 6.18 32.31
N SER A 631 9.38 5.76 31.26
CA SER A 631 9.93 6.67 30.24
C SER A 631 8.84 7.37 29.43
N LEU A 632 7.79 6.65 29.03
CA LEU A 632 6.63 7.21 28.32
C LEU A 632 5.85 8.21 29.19
N LEU A 633 5.65 7.90 30.47
CA LEU A 633 4.98 8.80 31.42
C LEU A 633 5.80 10.07 31.66
N GLU A 634 7.13 9.96 31.71
CA GLU A 634 8.01 11.13 31.84
C GLU A 634 7.94 12.04 30.61
N ALA A 635 7.93 11.46 29.40
CA ALA A 635 7.71 12.22 28.18
C ALA A 635 6.34 12.93 28.17
N ALA A 636 5.28 12.27 28.66
CA ALA A 636 3.95 12.86 28.75
C ALA A 636 3.89 14.01 29.76
N ILE A 637 4.54 13.87 30.92
CA ILE A 637 4.66 14.96 31.90
C ILE A 637 5.41 16.15 31.29
N LYS A 638 6.48 15.91 30.52
CA LYS A 638 7.25 16.95 29.83
C LYS A 638 6.42 17.68 28.78
N SER A 639 5.57 16.97 28.03
CA SER A 639 4.72 17.61 27.01
C SER A 639 3.65 18.52 27.64
N LEU A 640 3.09 18.15 28.81
CA LEU A 640 2.18 19.03 29.57
C LEU A 640 2.82 20.36 30.00
N SER A 641 4.14 20.38 30.20
CA SER A 641 4.90 21.60 30.52
C SER A 641 5.39 22.38 29.29
N GLY A 642 4.88 22.09 28.09
CA GLY A 642 5.23 22.78 26.85
C GLY A 642 6.34 22.12 26.02
N GLY A 643 6.78 20.91 26.39
CA GLY A 643 7.67 20.11 25.53
C GLY A 643 6.94 19.56 24.29
N PRO A 644 7.67 19.18 23.22
CA PRO A 644 7.05 18.58 22.04
C PRO A 644 6.44 17.20 22.37
N LYS A 645 5.29 16.89 21.74
CA LYS A 645 4.70 15.55 21.82
C LYS A 645 5.52 14.52 21.04
N LEU A 646 5.56 13.29 21.53
CA LEU A 646 6.19 12.16 20.83
C LEU A 646 5.19 11.55 19.83
N THR A 647 5.31 11.95 18.57
CA THR A 647 4.44 11.51 17.45
C THR A 647 5.01 10.31 16.69
N ARG A 648 6.28 10.01 16.90
CA ARG A 648 7.01 8.88 16.30
C ARG A 648 7.95 8.31 17.35
N ASP A 649 8.39 7.08 17.14
CA ASP A 649 9.52 6.60 17.91
C ASP A 649 10.69 7.54 17.63
N PRO A 650 11.48 7.92 18.66
CA PRO A 650 12.79 8.45 18.39
C PRO A 650 13.40 7.46 17.42
N ALA A 651 13.80 7.91 16.21
CA ALA A 651 14.49 7.04 15.26
C ALA A 651 15.44 6.23 16.10
N GLU A 652 15.30 4.88 16.08
CA GLU A 652 16.15 4.01 16.89
C GLU A 652 17.50 4.66 16.83
N SER A 653 17.94 5.18 17.97
CA SER A 653 19.28 5.66 18.06
C SER A 653 20.04 4.39 17.77
N GLN A 654 20.47 4.24 16.50
CA GLN A 654 21.56 3.40 16.05
C GLN A 654 22.86 3.91 16.71
N GLU A 655 22.76 4.34 17.96
CA GLU A 655 23.81 4.46 18.95
C GLU A 655 24.00 3.10 19.67
N THR A 656 23.39 2.01 19.19
CA THR A 656 23.95 0.68 19.40
C THR A 656 25.18 0.50 18.52
N ALA A 657 26.32 0.80 19.15
CA ALA A 657 27.68 0.61 18.66
C ALA A 657 28.04 1.44 17.42
N VAL A 658 28.40 2.70 17.66
CA VAL A 658 29.47 3.34 16.89
C VAL A 658 30.74 2.50 17.10
N ARG A 659 30.85 1.38 16.37
CA ARG A 659 32.15 0.96 15.87
C ARG A 659 32.61 2.16 15.07
N VAL A 660 33.74 2.75 15.45
CA VAL A 660 34.44 3.75 14.67
C VAL A 660 34.80 3.11 13.32
N ARG A 661 33.84 3.06 12.38
CA ARG A 661 34.08 2.68 11.00
C ARG A 661 34.80 3.86 10.37
N ALA A 662 35.88 3.57 9.64
CA ALA A 662 36.52 4.57 8.80
C ALA A 662 35.46 5.18 7.87
N ARG A 663 35.50 6.50 7.72
CA ARG A 663 34.58 7.22 6.82
C ARG A 663 34.73 6.64 5.40
N PRO A 664 33.64 6.25 4.73
CA PRO A 664 33.74 5.67 3.40
C PRO A 664 34.31 6.68 2.40
N ARG A 665 35.15 6.19 1.49
CA ARG A 665 35.79 6.93 0.41
C ARG A 665 34.82 7.13 -0.74
N VAL A 666 34.15 8.28 -0.75
CA VAL A 666 33.15 8.61 -1.77
C VAL A 666 33.66 9.70 -2.72
N TRP A 667 33.60 9.43 -4.02
CA TRP A 667 33.97 10.39 -5.07
C TRP A 667 32.75 10.74 -5.94
N ALA A 668 32.68 11.99 -6.39
CA ALA A 668 31.77 12.35 -7.47
C ALA A 668 32.35 11.87 -8.80
N VAL A 669 31.57 11.19 -9.62
CA VAL A 669 31.98 10.70 -10.94
C VAL A 669 31.15 11.39 -12.01
N VAL A 670 31.84 12.01 -12.96
CA VAL A 670 31.28 12.78 -14.08
C VAL A 670 31.72 12.14 -15.39
N PRO A 671 30.91 11.22 -15.96
CA PRO A 671 31.18 10.64 -17.27
C PRO A 671 30.99 11.67 -18.38
N PHE A 672 31.97 11.77 -19.26
CA PHE A 672 31.99 12.79 -20.29
C PHE A 672 32.88 12.46 -21.49
N ASP A 673 32.27 12.27 -22.67
CA ASP A 673 32.99 12.02 -23.91
C ASP A 673 32.75 13.14 -24.95
N PRO A 674 33.73 14.02 -25.19
CA PRO A 674 33.61 15.16 -26.11
C PRO A 674 33.23 14.78 -27.55
N SER A 675 32.04 15.13 -28.03
CA SER A 675 31.79 15.27 -29.48
C SER A 675 32.27 16.65 -29.99
N ALA A 676 32.47 16.83 -31.30
CA ALA A 676 32.93 18.12 -31.87
C ALA A 676 32.02 19.29 -31.45
N ASP A 677 30.70 19.07 -31.42
CA ASP A 677 29.66 20.04 -31.10
C ASP A 677 29.01 19.81 -29.73
N ASP A 678 29.73 19.17 -28.79
CA ASP A 678 29.12 18.77 -27.52
C ASP A 678 28.61 19.98 -26.71
N PRO A 679 27.32 19.98 -26.31
CA PRO A 679 26.76 21.08 -25.55
C PRO A 679 27.50 21.30 -24.23
N ALA A 680 28.06 20.29 -23.58
CA ALA A 680 28.71 20.49 -22.29
C ALA A 680 29.97 21.38 -22.35
N PHE A 681 30.64 21.48 -23.51
CA PHE A 681 31.83 22.33 -23.73
C PHE A 681 31.52 23.77 -24.15
N GLY A 682 30.44 23.99 -24.92
CA GLY A 682 30.14 25.32 -25.42
C GLY A 682 29.92 26.33 -24.29
N VAL A 683 30.42 27.56 -24.45
CA VAL A 683 30.18 28.66 -23.50
C VAL A 683 28.67 28.79 -23.27
N LEU A 684 28.27 28.71 -22.00
CA LEU A 684 26.87 28.81 -21.58
C LEU A 684 26.58 30.20 -21.03
N VAL A 685 27.41 30.70 -20.12
CA VAL A 685 27.26 32.02 -19.51
C VAL A 685 28.61 32.57 -19.03
N ALA A 686 28.87 33.86 -19.26
CA ALA A 686 30.05 34.57 -18.75
C ALA A 686 31.39 33.82 -18.98
N GLY A 687 31.57 33.23 -20.16
CA GLY A 687 32.77 32.45 -20.52
C GLY A 687 32.87 31.06 -19.88
N ARG A 688 31.91 30.65 -19.05
CA ARG A 688 31.86 29.33 -18.40
C ARG A 688 31.03 28.34 -19.22
N SER A 689 31.56 27.12 -19.40
CA SER A 689 30.84 25.99 -19.99
C SER A 689 29.89 25.33 -18.98
N ALA A 690 29.01 24.45 -19.46
CA ALA A 690 28.13 23.68 -18.60
C ALA A 690 28.91 22.75 -17.66
N LEU A 691 29.93 22.06 -18.19
CA LEU A 691 30.84 21.22 -17.40
C LEU A 691 31.50 22.04 -16.28
N ARG A 692 31.97 23.26 -16.59
CA ARG A 692 32.62 24.10 -15.59
C ARG A 692 31.68 24.42 -14.42
N LEU A 693 30.44 24.79 -14.70
CA LEU A 693 29.46 25.11 -13.66
C LEU A 693 29.13 23.90 -12.79
N THR A 694 29.00 22.71 -13.39
CA THR A 694 28.81 21.45 -12.64
C THR A 694 29.98 21.20 -11.70
N LEU A 695 31.22 21.32 -12.18
CA LEU A 695 32.42 21.14 -11.34
C LEU A 695 32.54 22.20 -10.23
N ASP A 696 32.20 23.46 -10.52
CA ASP A 696 32.20 24.53 -9.51
C ASP A 696 31.20 24.24 -8.37
N ARG A 697 30.04 23.62 -8.68
CA ARG A 697 29.08 23.17 -7.66
C ARG A 697 29.54 21.93 -6.90
N LEU A 698 30.12 20.94 -7.58
CA LEU A 698 30.70 19.76 -6.93
C LEU A 698 31.82 20.13 -5.95
N ALA A 699 32.63 21.15 -6.26
CA ALA A 699 33.68 21.64 -5.37
C ALA A 699 33.16 22.17 -4.02
N ARG A 700 31.88 22.56 -3.95
CA ARG A 700 31.20 23.01 -2.72
C ARG A 700 30.71 21.86 -1.84
N CYS A 701 30.68 20.63 -2.34
CA CYS A 701 30.33 19.46 -1.55
C CYS A 701 31.40 19.20 -0.48
N THR A 702 30.96 18.96 0.74
CA THR A 702 31.82 18.73 1.91
C THR A 702 31.96 17.25 2.25
N GLN A 703 31.08 16.41 1.69
CA GLN A 703 31.00 15.00 2.03
C GLN A 703 31.80 14.07 1.12
N ILE A 704 32.25 14.54 -0.06
CA ILE A 704 33.07 13.80 -1.02
C ILE A 704 34.58 14.07 -0.89
N GLU A 705 35.40 13.05 -1.19
CA GLU A 705 36.87 13.17 -1.28
C GLU A 705 37.27 14.09 -2.43
N GLY A 706 36.70 13.86 -3.61
CA GLY A 706 36.94 14.66 -4.80
C GLY A 706 36.03 14.29 -5.96
N THR A 707 36.35 14.85 -7.13
CA THR A 707 35.61 14.61 -8.38
C THR A 707 36.51 13.94 -9.42
N VAL A 708 35.98 12.95 -10.12
CA VAL A 708 36.58 12.30 -11.28
C VAL A 708 35.79 12.66 -12.52
N VAL A 709 36.46 13.20 -13.54
CA VAL A 709 35.92 13.31 -14.89
C VAL A 709 36.40 12.10 -15.69
N LEU A 710 35.47 11.24 -16.09
CA LEU A 710 35.77 10.00 -16.83
C LEU A 710 35.57 10.24 -18.32
N THR A 711 36.62 10.12 -19.14
CA THR A 711 36.59 10.53 -20.56
C THR A 711 37.54 9.73 -21.46
N ARG A 712 37.21 9.60 -22.75
CA ARG A 712 38.12 9.09 -23.78
C ARG A 712 39.17 10.09 -24.25
N ASP A 713 38.97 11.38 -24.04
CA ASP A 713 39.89 12.43 -24.50
C ASP A 713 40.26 13.39 -23.35
N PRO A 714 41.16 12.94 -22.44
CA PRO A 714 41.61 13.74 -21.31
C PRO A 714 42.22 15.08 -21.74
N GLU A 715 42.98 15.10 -22.83
CA GLU A 715 43.65 16.32 -23.31
C GLU A 715 42.66 17.40 -23.70
N ARG A 716 41.58 17.03 -24.38
CA ARG A 716 40.52 17.97 -24.74
C ARG A 716 39.76 18.49 -23.51
N VAL A 717 39.52 17.65 -22.51
CA VAL A 717 38.93 18.09 -21.23
C VAL A 717 39.87 19.06 -20.50
N ARG A 718 41.18 18.77 -20.44
CA ARG A 718 42.20 19.64 -19.85
C ARG A 718 42.27 21.00 -20.54
N ALA A 719 42.25 21.00 -21.88
CA ALA A 719 42.28 22.23 -22.68
C ALA A 719 41.08 23.15 -22.38
N ALA A 720 39.90 22.57 -22.08
CA ALA A 720 38.72 23.34 -21.71
C ALA A 720 38.66 23.78 -20.24
N LEU A 721 39.52 23.20 -19.38
CA LEU A 721 39.58 23.46 -17.94
C LEU A 721 41.01 23.84 -17.51
N PRO A 722 41.63 24.89 -18.09
CA PRO A 722 43.04 25.19 -17.84
C PRO A 722 43.33 25.50 -16.37
N GLY A 723 44.39 24.91 -15.82
CA GLY A 723 44.94 25.21 -14.49
C GLY A 723 44.12 24.73 -13.29
N ARG A 724 43.27 23.70 -13.44
CA ARG A 724 42.35 23.23 -12.39
C ARG A 724 42.55 21.79 -11.91
N GLU A 725 43.52 21.06 -12.44
CA GLU A 725 43.91 19.78 -11.84
C GLU A 725 44.42 20.02 -10.41
N SER A 726 43.88 19.23 -9.47
CA SER A 726 44.24 19.27 -8.06
C SER A 726 44.04 17.87 -7.49
N GLN A 727 44.49 17.62 -6.25
CA GLN A 727 44.19 16.35 -5.58
C GLN A 727 42.68 16.06 -5.48
N ARG A 728 41.84 17.10 -5.58
CA ARG A 728 40.38 17.02 -5.46
C ARG A 728 39.64 16.93 -6.81
N LEU A 729 40.33 17.07 -7.94
CA LEU A 729 39.77 16.92 -9.29
C LEU A 729 40.73 16.12 -10.19
N GLN A 730 40.32 14.93 -10.61
CA GLN A 730 41.09 14.03 -11.46
C GLN A 730 40.39 13.84 -12.81
N ILE A 731 41.17 13.81 -13.90
CA ILE A 731 40.68 13.50 -15.24
C ILE A 731 41.26 12.12 -15.59
N VAL A 732 40.39 11.12 -15.71
CA VAL A 732 40.75 9.72 -15.89
C VAL A 732 40.35 9.29 -17.30
N GLN A 733 41.31 8.68 -18.01
CA GLN A 733 41.05 8.11 -19.32
C GLN A 733 40.21 6.83 -19.19
N ASN A 734 39.17 6.70 -20.01
CA ASN A 734 38.35 5.51 -20.13
C ASN A 734 38.45 4.94 -21.54
N ASP A 735 39.16 3.84 -21.73
CA ASP A 735 39.34 3.22 -23.05
C ASP A 735 38.13 2.36 -23.48
N ALA A 736 37.21 2.08 -22.56
CA ALA A 736 35.95 1.47 -22.91
C ALA A 736 35.14 2.49 -23.70
N ALA A 737 34.94 2.23 -25.00
CA ALA A 737 34.01 3.00 -25.80
C ALA A 737 32.66 2.97 -25.08
N MET A 738 32.19 4.13 -24.55
CA MET A 738 30.81 4.28 -24.10
C MET A 738 29.94 3.62 -25.17
N HIS A 739 29.39 2.43 -24.89
CA HIS A 739 28.81 1.61 -25.95
C HIS A 739 27.72 2.45 -26.64
N ALA A 740 28.01 2.94 -27.85
CA ALA A 740 27.15 3.93 -28.51
C ALA A 740 25.73 3.36 -28.68
N ASP A 741 25.64 2.05 -28.85
CA ASP A 741 24.40 1.27 -28.91
C ASP A 741 23.63 1.30 -27.58
N ARG A 742 24.30 1.13 -26.44
CA ARG A 742 23.65 1.26 -25.12
C ARG A 742 23.21 2.69 -24.88
N ALA A 743 24.05 3.68 -25.17
CA ALA A 743 23.70 5.09 -25.02
C ALA A 743 22.51 5.46 -25.91
N ALA A 744 22.45 4.94 -27.14
CA ALA A 744 21.30 5.09 -28.03
C ALA A 744 20.04 4.41 -27.47
N ALA A 745 20.17 3.20 -26.91
CA ALA A 745 19.07 2.47 -26.29
C ALA A 745 18.50 3.16 -25.04
N VAL A 746 19.37 3.70 -24.18
CA VAL A 746 18.96 4.49 -23.00
C VAL A 746 18.30 5.80 -23.45
N ARG A 747 18.88 6.50 -24.43
CA ARG A 747 18.29 7.73 -25.01
C ARG A 747 16.90 7.47 -25.58
N ALA A 748 16.73 6.38 -26.32
CA ALA A 748 15.43 5.96 -26.84
C ALA A 748 14.44 5.67 -25.70
N ALA A 749 14.82 4.82 -24.74
CA ALA A 749 13.98 4.48 -23.60
C ALA A 749 13.54 5.69 -22.75
N ARG A 750 14.36 6.73 -22.72
CA ARG A 750 14.16 7.97 -21.95
C ARG A 750 13.54 9.11 -22.77
N ALA A 751 13.34 8.93 -24.07
CA ALA A 751 12.89 9.99 -24.98
C ALA A 751 11.57 10.64 -24.56
N PHE A 752 10.64 9.86 -24.00
CA PHE A 752 9.33 10.31 -23.52
C PHE A 752 9.30 10.62 -22.01
N ALA A 753 10.40 10.40 -21.31
CA ALA A 753 10.52 10.55 -19.86
C ALA A 753 11.62 11.57 -19.48
N GLY A 754 12.07 12.40 -20.42
CA GLY A 754 13.27 13.24 -20.26
C GLY A 754 13.21 14.27 -19.12
N ASP A 755 12.00 14.67 -18.72
CA ASP A 755 11.73 15.54 -17.56
C ASP A 755 11.26 14.77 -16.31
N CYS A 756 11.17 13.44 -16.38
CA CYS A 756 10.98 12.57 -15.24
C CYS A 756 12.32 12.12 -14.67
N TRP A 757 12.44 11.94 -13.35
CA TRP A 757 13.65 11.35 -12.75
C TRP A 757 13.75 9.84 -13.01
N ARG A 758 12.61 9.11 -13.03
CA ARG A 758 12.46 7.71 -13.49
C ARG A 758 11.25 7.53 -14.40
N GLY A 759 11.09 6.35 -14.98
CA GLY A 759 9.91 5.98 -15.79
C GLY A 759 10.17 5.82 -17.29
N GLY A 760 11.43 5.63 -17.70
CA GLY A 760 11.75 5.18 -19.05
C GLY A 760 11.44 3.69 -19.25
N LEU A 761 11.49 3.24 -20.50
CA LEU A 761 11.36 1.80 -20.84
C LEU A 761 12.42 0.98 -20.09
N GLY A 762 12.08 -0.25 -19.67
CA GLY A 762 12.96 -1.06 -18.82
C GLY A 762 13.11 -0.54 -17.38
N GLY A 763 12.32 0.47 -16.98
CA GLY A 763 12.46 1.13 -15.68
C GLY A 763 13.57 2.18 -15.63
N LEU A 764 14.21 2.49 -16.77
CA LEU A 764 15.38 3.37 -16.84
C LEU A 764 15.12 4.77 -16.28
N THR A 765 16.14 5.30 -15.62
CA THR A 765 16.15 6.58 -14.91
C THR A 765 17.06 7.60 -15.59
N VAL A 766 17.03 8.85 -15.10
CA VAL A 766 18.00 9.88 -15.50
C VAL A 766 19.44 9.48 -15.13
N TYR A 767 19.63 8.67 -14.09
CA TYR A 767 20.96 8.21 -13.68
C TYR A 767 21.54 7.20 -14.65
N ASP A 768 20.70 6.40 -15.31
CA ASP A 768 21.12 5.45 -16.34
C ASP A 768 21.66 6.15 -17.60
N GLU A 769 21.30 7.42 -17.83
CA GLU A 769 21.84 8.25 -18.92
C GLU A 769 23.36 8.51 -18.76
N ILE A 770 23.88 8.38 -17.54
CA ILE A 770 25.27 8.63 -17.18
C ILE A 770 25.92 7.44 -16.44
N PHE A 771 25.31 6.25 -16.46
CA PHE A 771 25.79 5.10 -15.70
C PHE A 771 26.09 3.90 -16.58
N HIS A 772 27.32 3.39 -16.45
CA HIS A 772 27.76 2.15 -17.05
C HIS A 772 28.60 1.34 -16.06
N ALA A 773 28.05 0.24 -15.55
CA ALA A 773 28.67 -0.54 -14.49
C ALA A 773 30.05 -1.10 -14.89
N GLY A 774 30.17 -1.70 -16.08
CA GLY A 774 31.44 -2.24 -16.58
C GLY A 774 32.54 -1.20 -16.83
N GLU A 775 32.20 0.08 -16.94
CA GLU A 775 33.17 1.17 -17.12
C GLU A 775 33.55 1.81 -15.79
N LEU A 776 32.59 1.87 -14.87
CA LEU A 776 32.80 2.45 -13.56
C LEU A 776 33.57 1.50 -12.63
N ALA A 777 33.37 0.18 -12.74
CA ALA A 777 33.98 -0.81 -11.85
C ALA A 777 35.54 -0.71 -11.82
N PRO A 778 36.26 -0.68 -12.97
CA PRO A 778 37.72 -0.55 -12.96
C PRO A 778 38.19 0.76 -12.32
N VAL A 779 37.51 1.87 -12.62
CA VAL A 779 37.85 3.19 -12.09
C VAL A 779 37.67 3.25 -10.57
N MET A 780 36.58 2.68 -10.06
CA MET A 780 36.33 2.59 -8.62
C MET A 780 37.39 1.73 -7.93
N SER A 781 37.79 0.62 -8.55
CA SER A 781 38.87 -0.25 -8.04
C SER A 781 40.21 0.47 -7.99
N ASP A 782 40.62 1.11 -9.09
CA ASP A 782 41.93 1.77 -9.22
C ASP A 782 42.09 2.95 -8.25
N LEU A 783 41.02 3.70 -8.00
CA LEU A 783 41.01 4.83 -7.07
C LEU A 783 40.66 4.43 -5.63
N GLY A 784 40.31 3.16 -5.39
CA GLY A 784 39.91 2.62 -4.10
C GLY A 784 38.66 3.28 -3.52
N MET A 785 37.65 3.48 -4.37
CA MET A 785 36.36 4.09 -3.98
C MET A 785 35.47 3.05 -3.29
N ASP A 786 34.87 3.43 -2.15
CA ASP A 786 33.82 2.63 -1.52
C ASP A 786 32.47 2.85 -2.22
N ALA A 787 32.25 4.06 -2.75
CA ALA A 787 31.06 4.42 -3.52
C ALA A 787 31.32 5.58 -4.49
N ALA A 788 30.51 5.66 -5.54
CA ALA A 788 30.54 6.71 -6.55
C ALA A 788 29.23 7.51 -6.54
N LEU A 789 29.32 8.82 -6.41
CA LEU A 789 28.21 9.76 -6.58
C LEU A 789 28.13 10.19 -8.05
N LEU A 790 27.11 9.74 -8.77
CA LEU A 790 26.93 9.94 -10.20
C LEU A 790 26.32 11.32 -10.49
N VAL A 791 27.02 12.12 -11.30
CA VAL A 791 26.58 13.45 -11.75
C VAL A 791 26.94 13.66 -13.22
N GLY A 792 26.00 14.14 -14.04
CA GLY A 792 26.23 14.35 -15.47
C GLY A 792 26.98 15.66 -15.77
N ALA A 793 27.77 15.66 -16.85
CA ALA A 793 28.59 16.80 -17.26
C ALA A 793 27.81 18.10 -17.54
N ALA A 794 26.53 18.02 -17.89
CA ALA A 794 25.66 19.18 -18.16
C ALA A 794 24.66 19.48 -17.02
N TRP A 795 24.84 18.88 -15.84
CA TRP A 795 23.94 19.06 -14.69
C TRP A 795 24.35 20.29 -13.87
N CYS A 796 24.26 21.47 -14.47
CA CYS A 796 24.83 22.71 -13.93
C CYS A 796 24.10 23.27 -12.71
N LEU A 797 23.00 22.63 -12.28
CA LEU A 797 22.18 23.03 -11.13
C LEU A 797 22.16 21.98 -10.03
N VAL A 798 23.06 20.99 -10.07
CA VAL A 798 23.15 20.04 -8.95
C VAL A 798 23.28 20.80 -7.63
N ASP A 799 22.50 20.38 -6.64
CA ASP A 799 22.45 21.03 -5.36
C ASP A 799 23.49 20.43 -4.40
N PRO A 800 24.53 21.18 -3.98
CA PRO A 800 25.60 20.62 -3.16
C PRO A 800 25.11 20.07 -1.81
N ALA A 801 24.08 20.67 -1.21
CA ALA A 801 23.54 20.21 0.07
C ALA A 801 22.79 18.89 -0.10
N LEU A 802 22.00 18.76 -1.17
CA LEU A 802 21.34 17.50 -1.51
C LEU A 802 22.34 16.38 -1.81
N LEU A 803 23.41 16.69 -2.56
CA LEU A 803 24.49 15.73 -2.84
C LEU A 803 25.20 15.28 -1.55
N ASP A 804 25.52 16.23 -0.65
CA ASP A 804 26.11 15.90 0.65
C ASP A 804 25.17 15.02 1.50
N GLU A 805 23.85 15.24 1.46
CA GLU A 805 22.90 14.41 2.19
C GLU A 805 22.79 12.97 1.63
N ILE A 806 22.91 12.79 0.30
CA ILE A 806 23.01 11.46 -0.32
C ILE A 806 24.24 10.72 0.22
N VAL A 807 25.39 11.39 0.31
CA VAL A 807 26.62 10.79 0.82
C VAL A 807 26.50 10.47 2.32
N CYS A 808 25.93 11.37 3.11
CA CYS A 808 25.67 11.14 4.53
C CYS A 808 24.74 9.94 4.75
N ARG A 809 23.69 9.77 3.93
CA ARG A 809 22.75 8.65 4.02
C ARG A 809 23.42 7.31 3.70
N TYR A 810 24.35 7.29 2.76
CA TYR A 810 25.18 6.10 2.53
C TYR A 810 26.09 5.83 3.72
N ALA A 811 26.81 6.86 4.20
CA ALA A 811 27.77 6.72 5.28
C ALA A 811 27.16 6.25 6.62
N SER A 812 25.87 6.53 6.86
CA SER A 812 25.17 6.05 8.06
C SER A 812 24.96 4.54 8.07
N ASP A 813 24.75 3.91 6.91
CA ASP A 813 24.54 2.46 6.79
C ASP A 813 24.92 1.91 5.39
N PRO A 814 26.23 1.79 5.08
CA PRO A 814 26.68 1.39 3.75
C PRO A 814 26.19 0.00 3.30
N GLU A 815 25.99 -0.92 4.26
CA GLU A 815 25.59 -2.30 3.98
C GLU A 815 24.14 -2.39 3.52
N HIS A 816 23.24 -1.59 4.11
CA HIS A 816 21.82 -1.60 3.75
C HIS A 816 21.46 -0.54 2.70
N HIS A 817 22.37 0.38 2.36
CA HIS A 817 22.19 1.42 1.35
C HIS A 817 23.15 1.29 0.15
N PRO A 818 23.19 0.17 -0.59
CA PRO A 818 24.06 0.02 -1.76
C PRO A 818 23.72 0.99 -2.91
N LEU A 819 22.49 1.53 -2.92
CA LEU A 819 22.02 2.59 -3.81
C LEU A 819 21.32 3.66 -2.96
N VAL A 820 21.78 4.91 -3.06
CA VAL A 820 21.10 6.09 -2.48
C VAL A 820 20.73 7.05 -3.60
N PHE A 821 19.49 7.51 -3.63
CA PHE A 821 18.97 8.32 -4.74
C PHE A 821 17.94 9.33 -4.25
N THR A 822 17.45 10.19 -5.15
CA THR A 822 16.43 11.19 -4.83
C THR A 822 15.34 11.24 -5.91
N GLN A 823 14.21 11.87 -5.60
CA GLN A 823 13.15 12.14 -6.57
C GLN A 823 13.25 13.56 -7.17
N ALA A 824 14.40 14.21 -7.07
CA ALA A 824 14.61 15.56 -7.59
C ALA A 824 14.48 15.58 -9.12
N ALA A 825 14.02 16.71 -9.68
CA ALA A 825 13.96 16.87 -11.13
C ALA A 825 15.34 16.63 -11.78
N PRO A 826 15.38 16.05 -13.01
CA PRO A 826 16.62 15.78 -13.74
C PRO A 826 17.58 16.97 -13.74
N GLY A 827 18.80 16.77 -13.26
CA GLY A 827 19.86 17.80 -13.19
C GLY A 827 20.02 18.51 -11.85
N LEU A 828 19.16 18.26 -10.85
CA LEU A 828 19.27 18.86 -9.50
C LEU A 828 19.87 17.94 -8.43
N GLY A 829 19.66 16.64 -8.54
CA GLY A 829 20.21 15.64 -7.62
C GLY A 829 21.20 14.69 -8.28
N GLY A 830 21.75 13.76 -7.51
CA GLY A 830 22.59 12.65 -7.97
C GLY A 830 22.04 11.30 -7.51
N ALA A 831 22.75 10.23 -7.86
CA ALA A 831 22.58 8.91 -7.25
C ALA A 831 23.95 8.38 -6.84
N LEU A 832 24.02 7.73 -5.68
CA LEU A 832 25.23 7.10 -5.18
C LEU A 832 25.10 5.59 -5.29
N VAL A 833 26.13 4.94 -5.85
CA VAL A 833 26.22 3.49 -5.99
C VAL A 833 27.47 2.98 -5.27
N SER A 834 27.34 1.90 -4.48
CA SER A 834 28.49 1.27 -3.82
C SER A 834 29.34 0.46 -4.81
N SER A 835 30.62 0.28 -4.50
CA SER A 835 31.53 -0.54 -5.33
C SER A 835 31.01 -1.96 -5.52
N ALA A 836 30.55 -2.59 -4.43
CA ALA A 836 29.98 -3.94 -4.45
C ALA A 836 28.75 -4.05 -5.39
N LEU A 837 27.90 -3.01 -5.42
CA LEU A 837 26.75 -2.97 -6.33
C LEU A 837 27.20 -2.82 -7.78
N VAL A 838 28.16 -1.93 -8.04
CA VAL A 838 28.70 -1.70 -9.39
C VAL A 838 29.32 -2.98 -9.94
N ASP A 839 30.10 -3.70 -9.14
CA ASP A 839 30.67 -4.99 -9.52
C ASP A 839 29.60 -6.04 -9.84
N ASP A 840 28.53 -6.09 -9.05
CA ASP A 840 27.44 -7.03 -9.28
C ASP A 840 26.68 -6.73 -10.57
N LEU A 841 26.36 -5.45 -10.81
CA LEU A 841 25.72 -5.00 -12.04
C LEU A 841 26.62 -5.25 -13.26
N ALA A 842 27.94 -5.03 -13.14
CA ALA A 842 28.90 -5.30 -14.22
C ALA A 842 28.96 -6.79 -14.59
N ARG A 843 28.96 -7.69 -13.59
CA ARG A 843 28.92 -9.14 -13.82
C ARG A 843 27.63 -9.61 -14.50
N GLN A 844 26.50 -8.99 -14.18
CA GLN A 844 25.18 -9.39 -14.67
C GLN A 844 24.78 -8.69 -15.97
N GLN A 845 25.50 -7.65 -16.41
CA GLN A 845 25.13 -6.74 -17.49
C GLN A 845 24.70 -7.44 -18.80
N GLN A 846 25.41 -8.52 -19.18
CA GLN A 846 25.16 -9.27 -20.41
C GLN A 846 23.92 -10.18 -20.33
N GLN A 847 23.59 -10.68 -19.14
CA GLN A 847 22.55 -11.72 -18.95
C GLN A 847 21.22 -11.13 -18.47
N ALA A 848 21.28 -10.05 -17.69
CA ALA A 848 20.12 -9.47 -17.02
C ALA A 848 19.46 -8.33 -17.83
N GLY A 849 20.06 -7.90 -18.95
CA GLY A 849 19.50 -6.85 -19.82
C GLY A 849 19.14 -5.58 -19.03
N PRO A 850 17.90 -5.07 -19.11
CA PRO A 850 17.49 -3.87 -18.37
C PRO A 850 17.46 -4.05 -16.84
N LEU A 851 17.48 -5.29 -16.32
CA LEU A 851 17.53 -5.55 -14.87
C LEU A 851 18.89 -5.19 -14.24
N ALA A 852 19.98 -5.21 -15.02
CA ALA A 852 21.31 -4.80 -14.57
C ALA A 852 21.55 -3.29 -14.78
N THR A 853 20.61 -2.47 -14.30
CA THR A 853 20.65 -1.01 -14.38
C THR A 853 20.13 -0.40 -13.08
N ILE A 854 20.38 0.90 -12.86
CA ILE A 854 19.80 1.60 -11.69
C ILE A 854 18.27 1.57 -11.82
N GLY A 855 17.74 1.79 -13.02
CA GLY A 855 16.33 1.61 -13.33
C GLY A 855 15.78 0.22 -13.02
N GLY A 856 16.54 -0.83 -13.30
CA GLY A 856 16.21 -2.22 -12.98
C GLY A 856 15.95 -2.45 -11.50
N MET A 857 16.73 -1.77 -10.64
CA MET A 857 16.58 -1.84 -9.18
C MET A 857 15.41 -1.01 -8.65
N LEU A 858 15.12 0.11 -9.31
CA LEU A 858 14.11 1.08 -8.89
C LEU A 858 12.72 0.80 -9.48
N GLY A 859 12.67 0.03 -10.57
CA GLY A 859 11.46 -0.35 -11.30
C GLY A 859 10.64 -1.44 -10.63
N TYR A 860 9.57 -1.86 -11.30
CA TYR A 860 8.80 -3.04 -10.94
C TYR A 860 9.12 -4.17 -11.92
N PHE A 861 9.37 -5.37 -11.39
CA PHE A 861 9.48 -6.59 -12.17
C PHE A 861 8.74 -7.74 -11.46
N PRO A 862 7.91 -8.53 -12.16
CA PRO A 862 7.09 -9.57 -11.53
C PRO A 862 7.90 -10.65 -10.80
N SER A 863 9.09 -10.96 -11.33
CA SER A 863 10.05 -11.92 -10.74
C SER A 863 10.75 -11.39 -9.49
N LEU A 864 10.76 -10.07 -9.27
CA LEU A 864 11.42 -9.38 -8.17
C LEU A 864 10.45 -8.42 -7.46
N ALA A 865 9.23 -8.89 -7.17
CA ALA A 865 8.23 -8.09 -6.48
C ALA A 865 8.72 -7.63 -5.09
N ARG A 866 8.98 -6.33 -4.96
CA ARG A 866 9.50 -5.67 -3.75
C ARG A 866 8.72 -4.38 -3.49
N PRO A 867 8.64 -3.89 -2.24
CA PRO A 867 8.13 -2.54 -1.96
C PRO A 867 8.86 -1.49 -2.81
N ASP A 868 8.13 -0.45 -3.25
CA ASP A 868 8.70 0.62 -4.07
C ASP A 868 9.87 1.29 -3.32
N PRO A 869 11.08 1.36 -3.90
CA PRO A 869 12.24 1.95 -3.24
C PRO A 869 12.08 3.39 -2.77
N ILE A 870 11.12 4.17 -3.32
CA ILE A 870 10.86 5.54 -2.86
C ILE A 870 10.35 5.61 -1.42
N THR A 871 9.85 4.49 -0.86
CA THR A 871 9.40 4.42 0.54
C THR A 871 10.49 3.96 1.50
N LYS A 872 11.70 3.67 1.01
CA LYS A 872 12.81 3.14 1.81
C LYS A 872 13.80 4.25 2.19
N SER A 873 14.60 3.99 3.23
CA SER A 873 15.64 4.89 3.73
C SER A 873 16.75 5.20 2.70
N GLY A 874 16.92 4.41 1.64
CA GLY A 874 17.84 4.74 0.54
C GLY A 874 17.38 5.94 -0.32
N CYS A 875 16.10 6.33 -0.26
CA CYS A 875 15.58 7.52 -0.95
C CYS A 875 15.75 8.75 -0.05
N VAL A 876 16.56 9.72 -0.47
CA VAL A 876 16.64 11.03 0.20
C VAL A 876 15.42 11.86 -0.22
N MET A 877 14.64 12.27 0.77
CA MET A 877 13.40 13.02 0.56
C MET A 877 13.71 14.46 0.16
N VAL A 878 13.02 14.95 -0.86
CA VAL A 878 13.14 16.34 -1.34
C VAL A 878 11.82 17.08 -1.18
N SER A 879 11.87 18.42 -1.18
CA SER A 879 10.67 19.23 -1.12
C SER A 879 9.76 18.98 -2.33
N PRO A 880 8.43 19.13 -2.20
CA PRO A 880 7.52 19.07 -3.34
C PRO A 880 7.94 20.03 -4.47
N SER A 881 8.44 21.22 -4.12
CA SER A 881 8.96 22.19 -5.09
C SER A 881 10.14 21.68 -5.93
N MET A 882 11.01 20.80 -5.40
CA MET A 882 12.09 20.19 -6.17
C MET A 882 11.64 18.98 -6.99
N ARG A 883 10.73 18.16 -6.45
CA ARG A 883 10.19 16.97 -7.10
C ARG A 883 9.25 17.32 -8.26
N ASP A 884 8.37 18.28 -8.03
CA ASP A 884 7.24 18.61 -8.91
C ASP A 884 7.55 19.72 -9.92
N LEU A 885 8.83 20.12 -10.05
CA LEU A 885 9.33 21.06 -11.06
C LEU A 885 8.96 20.66 -12.49
N GLN A 886 8.92 19.35 -12.76
CA GLN A 886 8.46 18.79 -14.03
C GLN A 886 9.21 19.33 -15.26
N ALA A 887 10.50 19.58 -15.08
CA ALA A 887 11.38 20.10 -16.11
C ALA A 887 12.70 19.34 -16.11
N ARG A 888 13.26 19.15 -17.32
CA ARG A 888 14.63 18.67 -17.50
C ARG A 888 15.58 19.85 -17.29
N CYS A 889 16.15 19.95 -16.09
CA CYS A 889 17.08 21.01 -15.71
C CYS A 889 18.52 20.66 -16.11
N ILE A 890 18.71 20.30 -17.38
CA ILE A 890 19.99 19.87 -17.95
C ILE A 890 20.25 20.67 -19.23
N ALA A 891 21.45 21.26 -19.35
CA ALA A 891 21.84 22.13 -20.46
C ALA A 891 22.35 21.35 -21.69
N ASP A 892 21.63 20.30 -22.10
CA ASP A 892 22.04 19.31 -23.10
C ASP A 892 21.41 19.47 -24.50
N ASN A 893 20.53 20.46 -24.69
CA ASN A 893 19.93 20.73 -26.00
C ASN A 893 19.79 22.24 -26.24
N ARG A 894 19.54 22.64 -27.49
CA ARG A 894 19.49 24.05 -27.90
C ARG A 894 18.51 24.88 -27.08
N ALA A 895 17.33 24.36 -26.79
CA ALA A 895 16.29 25.07 -26.05
C ALA A 895 16.66 25.21 -24.56
N SER A 896 17.16 24.15 -23.92
CA SER A 896 17.60 24.21 -22.52
C SER A 896 18.83 25.11 -22.36
N ARG A 897 19.82 25.01 -23.24
CA ARG A 897 20.99 25.92 -23.22
C ARG A 897 20.60 27.38 -23.31
N LYS A 898 19.64 27.72 -24.19
CA LYS A 898 19.11 29.09 -24.30
C LYS A 898 18.47 29.54 -23.00
N ALA A 899 17.60 28.71 -22.40
CA ALA A 899 16.95 29.03 -21.13
C ALA A 899 17.97 29.22 -20.00
N PHE A 900 18.99 28.36 -19.92
CA PHE A 900 20.08 28.47 -18.95
C PHE A 900 20.91 29.75 -19.16
N ALA A 901 21.30 30.05 -20.39
CA ALA A 901 22.09 31.26 -20.69
C ALA A 901 21.33 32.54 -20.31
N GLU A 902 20.02 32.59 -20.55
CA GLU A 902 19.18 33.74 -20.20
C GLU A 902 18.97 33.88 -18.69
N VAL A 903 18.72 32.77 -17.97
CA VAL A 903 18.48 32.80 -16.52
C VAL A 903 19.78 33.06 -15.75
N LEU A 904 20.84 32.30 -16.05
CA LEU A 904 22.11 32.40 -15.34
C LEU A 904 22.90 33.67 -15.73
N GLY A 905 22.60 34.28 -16.88
CA GLY A 905 23.23 35.50 -17.37
C GLY A 905 22.56 36.80 -16.89
N ALA A 906 21.52 36.70 -16.06
CA ALA A 906 20.82 37.88 -15.55
C ALA A 906 21.77 38.79 -14.71
N PRO A 907 21.66 40.13 -14.81
CA PRO A 907 22.51 41.05 -14.06
C PRO A 907 22.45 40.80 -12.55
N GLY A 908 23.62 40.71 -11.89
CA GLY A 908 23.72 40.46 -10.45
C GLY A 908 23.63 38.98 -10.03
N PHE A 909 23.55 38.04 -10.98
CA PHE A 909 23.46 36.61 -10.70
C PHE A 909 24.83 35.92 -10.69
N ASP A 910 25.24 35.33 -9.56
CA ASP A 910 26.39 34.43 -9.54
C ASP A 910 25.96 32.98 -9.82
N ALA A 911 26.07 32.57 -11.08
CA ALA A 911 25.71 31.24 -11.54
C ALA A 911 26.39 30.08 -10.78
N GLY A 912 27.55 30.30 -10.16
CA GLY A 912 28.25 29.27 -9.38
C GLY A 912 27.73 29.10 -7.94
N ASN A 913 27.17 30.18 -7.36
CA ASN A 913 26.73 30.21 -5.96
C ASN A 913 25.21 30.34 -5.79
N ALA A 914 24.47 30.55 -6.88
CA ALA A 914 23.02 30.72 -6.83
C ALA A 914 22.29 29.49 -6.28
N ASP A 915 21.16 29.77 -5.62
CA ASP A 915 20.24 28.74 -5.13
C ASP A 915 19.73 27.85 -6.28
N SER A 916 19.95 26.55 -6.13
CA SER A 916 19.69 25.56 -7.18
C SER A 916 18.21 25.50 -7.56
N LEU A 917 17.33 25.55 -6.55
CA LEU A 917 15.88 25.44 -6.74
C LEU A 917 15.32 26.69 -7.42
N ALA A 918 15.72 27.89 -6.99
CA ALA A 918 15.31 29.14 -7.61
C ALA A 918 15.74 29.22 -9.07
N CYS A 919 16.98 28.81 -9.39
CA CYS A 919 17.44 28.69 -10.77
C CYS A 919 16.54 27.74 -11.58
N ALA A 920 16.26 26.57 -11.01
CA ALA A 920 15.50 25.52 -11.66
C ALA A 920 14.07 25.96 -11.96
N GLN A 921 13.43 26.68 -11.03
CA GLN A 921 12.10 27.26 -11.21
C GLN A 921 12.09 28.27 -12.36
N ALA A 922 13.03 29.21 -12.39
CA ALA A 922 13.14 30.19 -13.47
C ALA A 922 13.44 29.52 -14.84
N ILE A 923 14.26 28.47 -14.85
CA ILE A 923 14.56 27.70 -16.07
C ILE A 923 13.33 26.91 -16.52
N ALA A 924 12.60 26.29 -15.61
CA ALA A 924 11.36 25.58 -15.93
C ALA A 924 10.32 26.53 -16.55
N GLU A 925 10.15 27.73 -15.97
CA GLU A 925 9.30 28.77 -16.54
C GLU A 925 9.77 29.22 -17.92
N ARG A 926 11.08 29.36 -18.12
CA ARG A 926 11.63 29.79 -19.41
C ARG A 926 11.53 28.71 -20.48
N LEU A 927 11.81 27.46 -20.15
CA LEU A 927 11.54 26.30 -21.01
C LEU A 927 10.05 26.23 -21.37
N HIS A 928 9.18 26.49 -20.39
CA HIS A 928 7.75 26.62 -20.62
C HIS A 928 7.39 27.87 -21.44
N ALA A 929 8.24 28.90 -21.57
CA ALA A 929 7.96 30.03 -22.48
C ALA A 929 8.38 29.73 -23.94
N LEU A 930 9.42 28.93 -24.17
CA LEU A 930 10.02 28.68 -25.50
C LEU A 930 9.14 27.89 -26.48
N ALA A 931 8.11 27.20 -25.98
CA ALA A 931 7.12 26.49 -26.80
C ALA A 931 7.58 25.32 -27.67
N ALA A 932 8.82 24.86 -27.55
CA ALA A 932 9.26 23.66 -28.24
C ALA A 932 8.59 22.39 -27.63
N PRO A 933 8.03 21.48 -28.45
CA PRO A 933 7.50 20.20 -28.01
C PRO A 933 8.64 19.27 -27.59
N SER A 934 8.38 18.39 -26.63
CA SER A 934 9.26 17.27 -26.28
C SER A 934 8.88 16.00 -27.02
N SER A 935 7.63 15.89 -27.48
CA SER A 935 7.15 14.78 -28.29
C SER A 935 6.16 15.23 -29.36
N VAL A 936 6.21 14.60 -30.53
CA VAL A 936 5.32 14.87 -31.66
C VAL A 936 4.76 13.56 -32.19
N THR A 937 3.44 13.46 -32.27
CA THR A 937 2.75 12.35 -32.94
C THR A 937 2.41 12.76 -34.37
N ILE A 938 2.69 11.89 -35.33
CA ILE A 938 2.46 12.09 -36.76
C ILE A 938 1.55 10.97 -37.25
N GLU A 939 0.36 11.35 -37.69
CA GLU A 939 -0.62 10.45 -38.25
C GLU A 939 -0.43 10.35 -39.76
N LEU A 940 -0.10 9.16 -40.26
CA LEU A 940 0.13 8.93 -41.69
C LEU A 940 -1.16 8.65 -42.45
N CYS A 941 -2.13 7.98 -41.82
CA CYS A 941 -3.42 7.66 -42.42
C CYS A 941 -4.46 7.42 -41.34
N THR A 942 -5.72 7.24 -41.76
CA THR A 942 -6.84 6.91 -40.87
C THR A 942 -7.28 5.45 -40.97
N GLY A 943 -6.71 4.69 -41.91
CA GLY A 943 -7.01 3.28 -42.10
C GLY A 943 -6.54 2.42 -40.91
N ARG A 944 -7.42 1.58 -40.39
CA ARG A 944 -7.15 0.65 -39.29
C ARG A 944 -8.03 -0.59 -39.44
N ARG A 945 -7.46 -1.78 -39.29
CA ARG A 945 -8.25 -3.04 -39.33
C ARG A 945 -9.08 -3.24 -38.08
N THR A 946 -8.53 -2.91 -36.91
CA THR A 946 -9.25 -3.06 -35.64
C THR A 946 -10.41 -2.06 -35.54
N SER A 947 -11.58 -2.58 -35.20
CA SER A 947 -12.82 -1.84 -35.02
C SER A 947 -13.36 -2.09 -33.60
N GLY A 948 -14.34 -2.98 -33.43
CA GLY A 948 -14.80 -3.48 -32.12
C GLY A 948 -15.11 -2.39 -31.08
N GLN A 949 -14.93 -2.71 -29.80
CA GLN A 949 -15.03 -1.73 -28.72
C GLN A 949 -13.97 -0.62 -28.86
N ARG A 950 -12.79 -0.96 -29.38
CA ARG A 950 -11.68 -0.02 -29.55
C ARG A 950 -12.04 1.19 -30.42
N ALA A 951 -12.70 1.00 -31.55
CA ALA A 951 -13.12 2.07 -32.44
C ALA A 951 -14.14 2.99 -31.78
N HIS A 952 -15.02 2.43 -30.95
CA HIS A 952 -15.92 3.25 -30.14
C HIS A 952 -15.10 4.18 -29.24
N TRP A 953 -14.12 3.65 -28.49
CA TRP A 953 -13.28 4.44 -27.58
C TRP A 953 -12.42 5.49 -28.29
N LEU A 954 -11.85 5.15 -29.45
CA LEU A 954 -10.99 6.05 -30.23
C LEU A 954 -11.76 7.17 -30.93
N TYR A 955 -12.96 6.88 -31.49
CA TYR A 955 -13.57 7.79 -32.47
C TYR A 955 -14.87 8.48 -32.03
N GLY A 956 -15.55 8.03 -30.96
CA GLY A 956 -16.87 8.63 -30.62
C GLY A 956 -18.00 7.75 -31.07
N HIS A 957 -18.11 7.69 -32.39
CA HIS A 957 -19.28 7.16 -33.08
C HIS A 957 -19.01 5.78 -33.69
N GLY A 958 -17.82 5.20 -33.45
CA GLY A 958 -17.45 3.86 -33.91
C GLY A 958 -16.81 3.81 -35.30
N GLU A 959 -16.80 4.91 -36.05
CA GLU A 959 -16.22 4.98 -37.40
C GLU A 959 -14.92 5.79 -37.40
N ALA A 960 -13.93 5.31 -38.16
CA ALA A 960 -12.67 6.02 -38.35
C ALA A 960 -12.91 7.32 -39.16
N PRO A 961 -12.20 8.41 -38.85
CA PRO A 961 -12.32 9.65 -39.62
C PRO A 961 -11.84 9.46 -41.07
N GLU A 962 -12.55 10.01 -42.04
CA GLU A 962 -12.13 10.00 -43.44
C GLU A 962 -11.20 11.17 -43.76
N ARG A 963 -9.91 10.88 -43.96
CA ARG A 963 -8.89 11.86 -44.38
C ARG A 963 -7.92 11.19 -45.35
N ALA A 964 -7.42 11.96 -46.32
CA ALA A 964 -6.42 11.48 -47.27
C ALA A 964 -5.13 11.08 -46.53
N PRO A 965 -4.42 10.02 -46.95
CA PRO A 965 -3.10 9.70 -46.43
C PRO A 965 -2.11 10.86 -46.59
N MET A 966 -1.18 10.99 -45.65
CA MET A 966 -0.17 12.04 -45.64
C MET A 966 0.72 11.94 -46.88
N SER A 967 0.75 12.98 -47.70
CA SER A 967 1.64 13.01 -48.86
C SER A 967 3.10 13.16 -48.43
N ARG A 968 4.02 12.65 -49.26
CA ARG A 968 5.46 12.81 -49.05
C ARG A 968 5.89 14.27 -48.89
N VAL A 969 5.32 15.17 -49.69
CA VAL A 969 5.61 16.61 -49.62
C VAL A 969 5.21 17.21 -48.26
N MET A 970 4.05 16.80 -47.72
CA MET A 970 3.62 17.23 -46.39
C MET A 970 4.57 16.70 -45.31
N ALA A 971 4.94 15.42 -45.38
CA ALA A 971 5.84 14.80 -44.42
C ALA A 971 7.24 15.46 -44.42
N GLU A 972 7.84 15.65 -45.60
CA GLU A 972 9.13 16.34 -45.78
C GLU A 972 9.12 17.74 -45.15
N ARG A 973 8.05 18.50 -45.38
CA ARG A 973 7.88 19.83 -44.78
C ARG A 973 7.76 19.77 -43.26
N VAL A 974 6.92 18.88 -42.73
CA VAL A 974 6.74 18.70 -41.28
C VAL A 974 8.07 18.34 -40.62
N PHE A 975 8.84 17.41 -41.20
CA PHE A 975 10.13 17.00 -40.67
C PHE A 975 11.17 18.12 -40.73
N ALA A 976 11.22 18.89 -41.81
CA ALA A 976 12.13 20.03 -41.92
C ALA A 976 11.81 21.12 -40.87
N GLU A 977 10.54 21.47 -40.71
CA GLU A 977 10.09 22.44 -39.68
C GLU A 977 10.43 21.94 -38.27
N LEU A 978 10.27 20.64 -38.00
CA LEU A 978 10.62 20.04 -36.71
C LEU A 978 12.13 20.00 -36.46
N ALA A 979 12.94 19.67 -37.47
CA ALA A 979 14.39 19.62 -37.36
C ALA A 979 14.97 21.00 -37.02
N GLU A 980 14.37 22.08 -37.54
CA GLU A 980 14.78 23.43 -37.20
C GLU A 980 14.33 23.86 -35.80
N TRP A 981 13.05 23.60 -35.47
CA TRP A 981 12.41 24.13 -34.27
C TRP A 981 12.64 23.28 -33.01
N ALA A 982 12.61 21.96 -33.14
CA ALA A 982 12.66 21.00 -32.04
C ALA A 982 13.40 19.70 -32.44
N PRO A 983 14.69 19.76 -32.85
CA PRO A 983 15.44 18.60 -33.36
C PRO A 983 15.55 17.44 -32.36
N GLY A 984 15.47 17.71 -31.06
CA GLY A 984 15.50 16.68 -30.01
C GLY A 984 14.15 16.08 -29.63
N ALA A 985 13.05 16.47 -30.28
CA ALA A 985 11.71 15.97 -29.94
C ALA A 985 11.55 14.51 -30.38
N ALA A 986 10.98 13.68 -29.51
CA ALA A 986 10.66 12.29 -29.83
C ALA A 986 9.51 12.23 -30.86
N ILE A 987 9.65 11.44 -31.91
CA ILE A 987 8.65 11.33 -32.99
C ILE A 987 7.88 10.02 -32.86
N SER A 988 6.56 10.08 -32.81
CA SER A 988 5.68 8.91 -32.80
C SER A 988 4.85 8.83 -34.08
N PHE A 989 5.02 7.80 -34.87
CA PHE A 989 4.09 7.45 -35.93
C PHE A 989 2.91 6.69 -35.34
N GLY A 990 1.72 7.30 -35.38
CA GLY A 990 0.50 6.81 -34.77
C GLY A 990 -0.63 7.82 -34.92
N GLY A 991 -1.81 7.56 -34.35
CA GLY A 991 -2.97 8.46 -34.47
C GLY A 991 -4.25 7.67 -34.65
N ALA A 992 -5.20 8.22 -35.42
CA ALA A 992 -6.48 7.55 -35.66
C ALA A 992 -6.31 6.20 -36.39
N GLY A 993 -5.46 6.16 -37.42
CA GLY A 993 -5.14 4.94 -38.18
C GLY A 993 -3.91 4.20 -37.68
N ASP A 994 -3.66 3.02 -38.27
CA ASP A 994 -2.42 2.27 -38.10
C ASP A 994 -1.39 2.76 -39.14
N PRO A 995 -0.19 3.24 -38.74
CA PRO A 995 0.79 3.77 -39.69
C PRO A 995 1.22 2.75 -40.76
N LEU A 996 1.18 1.44 -40.49
CA LEU A 996 1.58 0.42 -41.45
C LEU A 996 0.62 0.28 -42.65
N HIS A 997 -0.58 0.86 -42.55
CA HIS A 997 -1.52 0.93 -43.67
C HIS A 997 -1.15 1.97 -44.73
N HIS A 998 -0.17 2.84 -44.44
CA HIS A 998 0.31 3.81 -45.42
C HIS A 998 1.29 3.14 -46.39
N ALA A 999 1.06 3.25 -47.70
CA ALA A 999 1.86 2.56 -48.72
C ALA A 999 3.38 2.86 -48.65
N GLU A 1000 3.74 4.08 -48.23
CA GLU A 1000 5.14 4.52 -48.08
C GLU A 1000 5.63 4.60 -46.61
N TRP A 1001 4.99 3.92 -45.66
CA TRP A 1001 5.28 4.09 -44.23
C TRP A 1001 6.78 3.91 -43.88
N ALA A 1002 7.43 2.87 -44.42
CA ALA A 1002 8.82 2.54 -44.11
C ALA A 1002 9.79 3.64 -44.60
N HIS A 1003 9.50 4.20 -45.78
CA HIS A 1003 10.25 5.32 -46.33
C HIS A 1003 10.09 6.59 -45.49
N LEU A 1004 8.86 6.91 -45.05
CA LEU A 1004 8.60 8.09 -44.23
C LEU A 1004 9.24 7.99 -42.83
N VAL A 1005 9.26 6.80 -42.24
CA VAL A 1005 10.00 6.51 -41.00
C VAL A 1005 11.51 6.70 -41.19
N GLY A 1006 12.08 6.16 -42.28
CA GLY A 1006 13.49 6.35 -42.61
C GLY A 1006 13.85 7.82 -42.86
N LEU A 1007 12.96 8.56 -43.53
CA LEU A 1007 13.12 9.99 -43.80
C LEU A 1007 13.18 10.80 -42.49
N ALA A 1008 12.26 10.57 -41.55
CA ALA A 1008 12.27 11.25 -40.26
C ALA A 1008 13.60 11.10 -39.50
N ARG A 1009 14.21 9.89 -39.55
CA ARG A 1009 15.53 9.62 -38.96
C ARG A 1009 16.64 10.38 -39.68
N SER A 1010 16.61 10.41 -41.01
CA SER A 1010 17.62 11.12 -41.81
C SER A 1010 17.59 12.64 -41.64
N CYS A 1011 16.44 13.21 -41.24
CA CYS A 1011 16.29 14.64 -40.95
C CYS A 1011 16.90 15.07 -39.60
N GLY A 1012 17.50 14.17 -38.83
CA GLY A 1012 18.14 14.49 -37.55
C GLY A 1012 17.15 14.79 -36.42
N LEU A 1013 15.93 14.23 -36.51
CA LEU A 1013 14.93 14.29 -35.44
C LEU A 1013 15.32 13.37 -34.27
N GLY A 1014 14.66 13.54 -33.12
CA GLY A 1014 14.87 12.69 -31.94
C GLY A 1014 14.43 11.22 -32.17
N PRO A 1015 14.50 10.37 -31.13
CA PRO A 1015 14.17 8.96 -31.24
C PRO A 1015 12.79 8.71 -31.88
N VAL A 1016 12.72 7.74 -32.80
CA VAL A 1016 11.51 7.41 -33.55
C VAL A 1016 10.79 6.23 -32.92
N HIS A 1017 9.49 6.39 -32.77
CA HIS A 1017 8.55 5.44 -32.22
C HIS A 1017 7.46 5.12 -33.26
N VAL A 1018 7.12 3.85 -33.44
CA VAL A 1018 5.98 3.40 -34.27
C VAL A 1018 4.97 2.69 -33.37
N ARG A 1019 3.69 3.08 -33.41
CA ARG A 1019 2.59 2.42 -32.68
C ARG A 1019 1.61 1.79 -33.68
N THR A 1020 1.48 0.47 -33.64
CA THR A 1020 0.73 -0.33 -34.63
C THR A 1020 -0.10 -1.44 -33.98
N ASP A 1021 -1.09 -1.97 -34.69
CA ASP A 1021 -1.84 -3.17 -34.28
C ASP A 1021 -1.08 -4.46 -34.64
N LEU A 1022 -0.13 -4.37 -35.57
CA LEU A 1022 0.72 -5.47 -36.05
C LEU A 1022 -0.08 -6.71 -36.51
N VAL A 1023 -1.22 -6.48 -37.17
CA VAL A 1023 -2.12 -7.52 -37.71
C VAL A 1023 -1.90 -7.79 -39.22
N GLY A 1024 -0.85 -7.19 -39.80
CA GLY A 1024 -0.44 -7.34 -41.20
C GLY A 1024 0.25 -8.67 -41.51
N GLU A 1025 0.97 -8.73 -42.62
CA GLU A 1025 1.72 -9.94 -43.04
C GLU A 1025 3.13 -9.96 -42.42
N ALA A 1026 3.82 -11.10 -42.48
CA ALA A 1026 5.15 -11.27 -41.86
C ALA A 1026 6.22 -10.27 -42.37
N ASP A 1027 6.07 -9.79 -43.61
CA ASP A 1027 6.96 -8.80 -44.21
C ASP A 1027 6.99 -7.48 -43.43
N ASP A 1028 5.89 -7.10 -42.77
CA ASP A 1028 5.81 -5.89 -41.94
C ASP A 1028 6.74 -5.99 -40.71
N VAL A 1029 6.88 -7.18 -40.12
CA VAL A 1029 7.77 -7.44 -38.98
C VAL A 1029 9.24 -7.30 -39.40
N ALA A 1030 9.60 -7.85 -40.56
CA ALA A 1030 10.95 -7.73 -41.12
C ALA A 1030 11.28 -6.26 -41.43
N ALA A 1031 10.37 -5.55 -42.10
CA ALA A 1031 10.54 -4.13 -42.43
C ALA A 1031 10.69 -3.24 -41.18
N LEU A 1032 9.92 -3.50 -40.11
CA LEU A 1032 10.06 -2.78 -38.84
C LEU A 1032 11.44 -2.99 -38.19
N LEU A 1033 12.01 -4.19 -38.30
CA LEU A 1033 13.36 -4.44 -37.84
C LEU A 1033 14.38 -3.72 -38.74
N GLU A 1034 14.23 -3.74 -40.05
CA GLU A 1034 15.20 -3.19 -41.01
C GLU A 1034 15.24 -1.66 -41.05
N THR A 1035 14.10 -0.99 -40.86
CA THR A 1035 14.00 0.49 -40.81
C THR A 1035 14.80 1.13 -39.68
N GLY A 1036 15.19 0.35 -38.66
CA GLY A 1036 16.00 0.80 -37.54
C GLY A 1036 15.26 1.71 -36.56
N VAL A 1037 13.93 1.63 -36.51
CA VAL A 1037 13.09 2.29 -35.50
C VAL A 1037 13.60 1.99 -34.09
N GLU A 1038 13.63 2.99 -33.21
CA GLU A 1038 14.15 2.80 -31.85
C GLU A 1038 13.10 2.24 -30.88
N ILE A 1039 11.79 2.51 -31.08
CA ILE A 1039 10.70 2.00 -30.23
C ILE A 1039 9.53 1.52 -31.09
N ILE A 1040 9.01 0.33 -30.81
CA ILE A 1040 7.84 -0.24 -31.49
C ILE A 1040 6.81 -0.61 -30.42
N SER A 1041 5.69 0.11 -30.40
CA SER A 1041 4.54 -0.20 -29.57
C SER A 1041 3.52 -1.05 -30.34
N ILE A 1042 3.02 -2.10 -29.71
CA ILE A 1042 2.01 -2.99 -30.29
C ILE A 1042 0.75 -2.93 -29.46
N ASP A 1043 -0.34 -2.46 -30.06
CA ASP A 1043 -1.66 -2.50 -29.45
C ASP A 1043 -2.22 -3.93 -29.56
N LEU A 1044 -1.76 -4.81 -28.67
CA LEU A 1044 -2.21 -6.20 -28.57
C LEU A 1044 -3.60 -6.33 -27.94
N LEU A 1045 -4.03 -5.35 -27.15
CA LEU A 1045 -5.39 -5.21 -26.60
C LEU A 1045 -5.85 -6.26 -25.58
N ALA A 1046 -5.36 -7.50 -25.62
CA ALA A 1046 -5.83 -8.62 -24.79
C ALA A 1046 -4.75 -9.70 -24.60
N HIS A 1047 -4.99 -10.63 -23.67
CA HIS A 1047 -4.19 -11.84 -23.44
C HIS A 1047 -4.83 -13.10 -24.04
N SER A 1048 -6.15 -13.13 -24.26
CA SER A 1048 -6.84 -14.27 -24.89
C SER A 1048 -7.50 -13.92 -26.22
N ARG A 1049 -7.68 -14.94 -27.06
CA ARG A 1049 -8.35 -14.84 -28.36
C ARG A 1049 -9.78 -14.29 -28.24
N ALA A 1050 -10.54 -14.75 -27.25
CA ALA A 1050 -11.94 -14.37 -27.07
C ALA A 1050 -12.10 -12.89 -26.69
N VAL A 1051 -11.27 -12.41 -25.76
CA VAL A 1051 -11.28 -11.00 -25.36
C VAL A 1051 -10.73 -10.12 -26.47
N TYR A 1052 -9.68 -10.56 -27.17
CA TYR A 1052 -9.16 -9.85 -28.35
C TYR A 1052 -10.25 -9.63 -29.41
N ALA A 1053 -10.97 -10.69 -29.79
CA ALA A 1053 -12.04 -10.59 -30.80
C ALA A 1053 -13.13 -9.58 -30.40
N ARG A 1054 -13.45 -9.51 -29.10
CA ARG A 1054 -14.41 -8.53 -28.56
C ARG A 1054 -13.90 -7.09 -28.64
N VAL A 1055 -12.66 -6.87 -28.21
CA VAL A 1055 -12.07 -5.53 -28.13
C VAL A 1055 -11.69 -5.00 -29.53
N ALA A 1056 -11.01 -5.83 -30.32
CA ALA A 1056 -10.52 -5.51 -31.66
C ALA A 1056 -11.59 -5.60 -32.75
N GLY A 1057 -12.70 -6.31 -32.52
CA GLY A 1057 -13.77 -6.52 -33.48
C GLY A 1057 -13.46 -7.56 -34.57
N LEU A 1058 -12.36 -8.31 -34.43
CA LEU A 1058 -11.88 -9.29 -35.40
C LEU A 1058 -10.99 -10.34 -34.74
N ASP A 1059 -10.97 -11.56 -35.29
CA ASP A 1059 -10.31 -12.72 -34.72
C ASP A 1059 -8.91 -12.95 -35.31
N LEU A 1060 -7.97 -12.01 -35.06
CA LEU A 1060 -6.58 -12.09 -35.51
C LEU A 1060 -5.57 -12.15 -34.36
N PHE A 1061 -6.00 -12.57 -33.16
CA PHE A 1061 -5.13 -12.61 -31.98
C PHE A 1061 -3.88 -13.45 -32.19
N GLY A 1062 -4.02 -14.66 -32.77
CA GLY A 1062 -2.90 -15.56 -33.03
C GLY A 1062 -1.82 -14.90 -33.88
N ARG A 1063 -2.24 -14.23 -34.96
CA ARG A 1063 -1.34 -13.47 -35.85
C ARG A 1063 -0.67 -12.30 -35.15
N ALA A 1064 -1.43 -11.45 -34.45
CA ALA A 1064 -0.87 -10.31 -33.73
C ALA A 1064 0.16 -10.75 -32.68
N ARG A 1065 -0.14 -11.84 -31.97
CA ARG A 1065 0.74 -12.46 -30.98
C ARG A 1065 2.02 -13.02 -31.62
N GLU A 1066 1.89 -13.82 -32.66
CA GLU A 1066 3.04 -14.39 -33.40
C GLU A 1066 3.95 -13.31 -33.94
N ASN A 1067 3.40 -12.27 -34.58
CA ASN A 1067 4.17 -11.15 -35.10
C ASN A 1067 4.92 -10.42 -33.97
N THR A 1068 4.27 -10.22 -32.81
CA THR A 1068 4.90 -9.58 -31.65
C THR A 1068 6.02 -10.45 -31.09
N GLU A 1069 5.82 -11.76 -30.94
CA GLU A 1069 6.84 -12.69 -30.46
C GLU A 1069 8.05 -12.73 -31.41
N GLN A 1070 7.82 -12.72 -32.73
CA GLN A 1070 8.89 -12.63 -33.73
C GLN A 1070 9.69 -11.31 -33.61
N LEU A 1071 9.01 -10.19 -33.40
CA LEU A 1071 9.65 -8.89 -33.20
C LEU A 1071 10.51 -8.88 -31.93
N VAL A 1072 10.01 -9.44 -30.82
CA VAL A 1072 10.77 -9.59 -29.57
C VAL A 1072 12.02 -10.45 -29.77
N GLN A 1073 11.90 -11.57 -30.49
CA GLN A 1073 13.06 -12.40 -30.81
C GLN A 1073 14.08 -11.67 -31.68
N GLY A 1074 13.63 -10.90 -32.67
CA GLY A 1074 14.47 -10.05 -33.51
C GLY A 1074 15.23 -8.99 -32.69
N ALA A 1075 14.54 -8.29 -31.79
CA ALA A 1075 15.12 -7.30 -30.91
C ALA A 1075 16.17 -7.92 -29.96
N ARG A 1076 15.86 -9.06 -29.31
CA ARG A 1076 16.78 -9.76 -28.41
C ARG A 1076 18.08 -10.18 -29.10
N ARG A 1077 18.03 -10.63 -30.36
CA ARG A 1077 19.24 -10.95 -31.14
C ARG A 1077 20.16 -9.73 -31.29
N ARG A 1078 19.58 -8.54 -31.50
CA ARG A 1078 20.34 -7.28 -31.57
C ARG A 1078 20.87 -6.85 -30.20
N TRP A 1079 20.09 -7.04 -29.14
CA TRP A 1079 20.50 -6.72 -27.77
C TRP A 1079 21.72 -7.53 -27.31
N SER A 1080 21.74 -8.83 -27.66
CA SER A 1080 22.88 -9.69 -27.38
C SER A 1080 24.15 -9.22 -28.08
N ALA A 1081 24.03 -8.63 -29.27
CA ALA A 1081 25.17 -8.02 -29.98
C ALA A 1081 25.62 -6.69 -29.36
N ALA A 1082 24.71 -5.97 -28.67
CA ALA A 1082 24.93 -4.66 -28.07
C ALA A 1082 25.37 -4.69 -26.59
N GLY A 1083 25.61 -5.86 -26.01
CA GLY A 1083 26.15 -5.97 -24.66
C GLY A 1083 25.12 -5.91 -23.50
N GLY A 1084 23.87 -6.32 -23.75
CA GLY A 1084 22.84 -6.49 -22.70
C GLY A 1084 21.43 -6.11 -23.16
N PHE A 1085 21.22 -4.83 -23.51
CA PHE A 1085 19.97 -4.33 -24.12
C PHE A 1085 20.28 -3.25 -25.17
N GLY A 1086 19.40 -3.12 -26.17
CA GLY A 1086 19.62 -2.30 -27.38
C GLY A 1086 18.32 -1.76 -27.99
N ILE A 1087 18.38 -1.36 -29.26
CA ILE A 1087 17.21 -0.99 -30.06
C ILE A 1087 16.86 -2.08 -31.10
N PRO A 1088 15.58 -2.23 -31.49
CA PRO A 1088 14.41 -1.52 -30.99
C PRO A 1088 13.99 -1.97 -29.58
N TRP A 1089 13.30 -1.09 -28.86
CA TRP A 1089 12.45 -1.48 -27.74
C TRP A 1089 11.10 -1.96 -28.27
N VAL A 1090 10.66 -3.15 -27.84
CA VAL A 1090 9.35 -3.70 -28.18
C VAL A 1090 8.42 -3.52 -26.99
N VAL A 1091 7.28 -2.87 -27.18
CA VAL A 1091 6.38 -2.46 -26.09
C VAL A 1091 4.94 -2.91 -26.36
N PRO A 1092 4.56 -4.11 -25.92
CA PRO A 1092 3.18 -4.57 -25.95
C PRO A 1092 2.27 -3.73 -25.04
N ARG A 1093 1.07 -3.43 -25.53
CA ARG A 1093 0.11 -2.56 -24.85
C ARG A 1093 -1.28 -3.19 -24.79
N LEU A 1094 -1.94 -3.00 -23.64
CA LEU A 1094 -3.38 -3.21 -23.48
C LEU A 1094 -4.02 -1.92 -22.96
N THR A 1095 -5.31 -1.72 -23.20
CA THR A 1095 -6.06 -0.59 -22.65
C THR A 1095 -6.96 -1.08 -21.52
N ARG A 1096 -6.84 -0.50 -20.32
CA ARG A 1096 -7.63 -0.89 -19.16
C ARG A 1096 -9.12 -0.59 -19.38
N CYS A 1097 -9.92 -1.62 -19.61
CA CYS A 1097 -11.37 -1.56 -19.79
C CYS A 1097 -12.04 -2.78 -19.15
N GLU A 1098 -13.38 -2.84 -19.21
CA GLU A 1098 -14.13 -3.94 -18.59
C GLU A 1098 -13.81 -5.31 -19.18
N ALA A 1099 -13.66 -5.40 -20.51
CA ALA A 1099 -13.41 -6.65 -21.18
C ALA A 1099 -12.07 -7.32 -20.80
N VAL A 1100 -11.07 -6.53 -20.40
CA VAL A 1100 -9.70 -7.01 -20.13
C VAL A 1100 -9.34 -7.02 -18.65
N ALA A 1101 -10.27 -6.69 -17.75
CA ALA A 1101 -9.99 -6.49 -16.33
C ALA A 1101 -9.27 -7.69 -15.68
N GLU A 1102 -9.68 -8.92 -16.03
CA GLU A 1102 -9.07 -10.17 -15.53
C GLU A 1102 -7.79 -10.57 -16.28
N GLU A 1103 -7.50 -9.93 -17.41
CA GLU A 1103 -6.33 -10.22 -18.27
C GLU A 1103 -5.13 -9.30 -18.02
N ILE A 1104 -5.28 -8.25 -17.20
CA ILE A 1104 -4.21 -7.29 -16.89
C ILE A 1104 -2.97 -8.00 -16.34
N GLU A 1105 -3.15 -8.83 -15.31
CA GLU A 1105 -2.05 -9.58 -14.67
C GLU A 1105 -1.33 -10.51 -15.66
N PRO A 1106 -2.01 -11.49 -16.30
CA PRO A 1106 -1.31 -12.43 -17.19
C PRO A 1106 -0.72 -11.74 -18.42
N PHE A 1107 -1.29 -10.63 -18.91
CA PHE A 1107 -0.68 -9.84 -19.97
C PHE A 1107 0.58 -9.10 -19.49
N TYR A 1108 0.46 -8.32 -18.43
CA TYR A 1108 1.50 -7.42 -17.98
C TYR A 1108 2.74 -8.20 -17.53
N ASP A 1109 2.53 -9.27 -16.76
CA ASP A 1109 3.63 -10.10 -16.26
C ASP A 1109 4.36 -10.83 -17.40
N TYR A 1110 3.61 -11.37 -18.36
CA TYR A 1110 4.17 -12.09 -19.50
C TYR A 1110 5.05 -11.17 -20.36
N TRP A 1111 4.52 -10.02 -20.79
CA TRP A 1111 5.25 -9.13 -21.69
C TRP A 1111 6.38 -8.39 -21.00
N LEU A 1112 6.20 -7.97 -19.75
CA LEU A 1112 7.27 -7.35 -18.97
C LEU A 1112 8.44 -8.33 -18.76
N GLY A 1113 8.16 -9.61 -18.51
CA GLY A 1113 9.19 -10.66 -18.44
C GLY A 1113 9.84 -10.98 -19.80
N MET A 1114 9.10 -10.88 -20.90
CA MET A 1114 9.59 -11.22 -22.24
C MET A 1114 10.39 -10.10 -22.90
N CYS A 1115 10.05 -8.83 -22.73
CA CYS A 1115 10.72 -7.73 -23.44
C CYS A 1115 11.20 -6.59 -22.53
N GLY A 1116 11.01 -6.69 -21.21
CA GLY A 1116 11.41 -5.65 -20.27
C GLY A 1116 10.54 -4.39 -20.33
N ALA A 1117 9.46 -4.41 -21.11
CA ALA A 1117 8.52 -3.30 -21.23
C ALA A 1117 7.11 -3.82 -21.54
N ALA A 1118 6.10 -3.23 -20.90
CA ALA A 1118 4.70 -3.40 -21.23
C ALA A 1118 3.95 -2.16 -20.75
N VAL A 1119 2.82 -1.83 -21.37
CA VAL A 1119 2.02 -0.66 -20.95
C VAL A 1119 0.56 -1.05 -20.73
N ILE A 1120 0.02 -0.59 -19.60
CA ILE A 1120 -1.41 -0.57 -19.32
C ILE A 1120 -1.89 0.85 -19.64
N ASP A 1121 -2.51 1.03 -20.80
CA ASP A 1121 -3.03 2.32 -21.23
C ASP A 1121 -4.34 2.67 -20.51
N ALA A 1122 -4.52 3.96 -20.23
CA ALA A 1122 -5.81 4.52 -19.88
C ALA A 1122 -6.79 4.41 -21.06
N LEU A 1123 -8.09 4.31 -20.78
CA LEU A 1123 -9.09 4.58 -21.81
C LEU A 1123 -8.90 6.02 -22.34
N PRO A 1124 -8.97 6.26 -23.66
CA PRO A 1124 -8.80 7.61 -24.21
C PRO A 1124 -9.80 8.64 -23.66
N ARG A 1125 -10.97 8.16 -23.21
CA ARG A 1125 -12.03 8.95 -22.59
C ARG A 1125 -12.97 8.05 -21.80
N ALA A 1126 -13.82 8.64 -20.97
CA ALA A 1126 -14.93 7.91 -20.36
C ALA A 1126 -15.93 7.45 -21.44
N VAL A 1127 -16.41 6.22 -21.31
CA VAL A 1127 -17.32 5.58 -22.27
C VAL A 1127 -18.63 5.27 -21.54
N ARG A 1128 -19.77 5.63 -22.12
CA ARG A 1128 -21.07 5.41 -21.49
C ARG A 1128 -21.33 3.91 -21.33
N GLY A 1129 -21.62 3.48 -20.11
CA GLY A 1129 -21.90 2.08 -19.78
C GLY A 1129 -20.66 1.24 -19.45
N GLU A 1130 -19.44 1.73 -19.69
CA GLU A 1130 -18.22 1.10 -19.20
C GLU A 1130 -18.00 1.46 -17.72
N ARG A 1131 -17.63 0.46 -16.92
CA ARG A 1131 -17.24 0.67 -15.51
C ARG A 1131 -15.96 1.51 -15.37
N PHE A 1132 -15.03 1.34 -16.30
CA PHE A 1132 -13.71 1.95 -16.25
C PHE A 1132 -13.71 3.34 -16.86
N ALA A 1133 -13.00 4.27 -16.20
CA ALA A 1133 -12.70 5.60 -16.71
C ALA A 1133 -11.19 5.85 -16.61
N PRO A 1134 -10.60 6.70 -17.49
CA PRO A 1134 -9.22 7.12 -17.34
C PRO A 1134 -9.00 7.76 -15.98
N LEU A 1135 -7.88 7.42 -15.32
CA LEU A 1135 -7.54 8.07 -14.07
C LEU A 1135 -7.15 9.53 -14.33
N PRO A 1136 -7.65 10.48 -13.52
CA PRO A 1136 -7.34 11.89 -13.72
C PRO A 1136 -5.86 12.13 -13.42
N LEU A 1137 -5.13 12.64 -14.41
CA LEU A 1137 -3.74 13.05 -14.22
C LEU A 1137 -3.67 14.22 -13.22
N PRO A 1138 -2.67 14.26 -12.33
CA PRO A 1138 -2.39 15.44 -11.52
C PRO A 1138 -2.24 16.68 -12.40
N ALA A 1139 -2.78 17.82 -11.97
CA ALA A 1139 -2.82 19.05 -12.78
C ALA A 1139 -1.46 19.46 -13.36
N ALA A 1140 -0.39 19.29 -12.59
CA ALA A 1140 0.96 19.56 -13.06
C ALA A 1140 1.36 18.61 -14.20
N ALA A 1141 1.20 17.29 -14.03
CA ALA A 1141 1.48 16.31 -15.08
C ALA A 1141 0.62 16.55 -16.33
N GLN A 1142 -0.65 16.93 -16.17
CA GLN A 1142 -1.53 17.30 -17.28
C GLN A 1142 -1.00 18.53 -18.04
N ARG A 1143 -0.58 19.60 -17.35
CA ARG A 1143 0.04 20.79 -17.97
C ARG A 1143 1.29 20.42 -18.75
N ARG A 1144 2.12 19.53 -18.20
CA ARG A 1144 3.33 19.05 -18.87
C ARG A 1144 3.00 18.30 -20.16
N VAL A 1145 2.11 17.31 -20.08
CA VAL A 1145 1.72 16.47 -21.24
C VAL A 1145 1.08 17.34 -22.33
N HIS A 1146 0.09 18.17 -21.98
CA HIS A 1146 -0.61 19.03 -22.94
C HIS A 1146 0.25 20.18 -23.48
N GLY A 1147 1.16 20.71 -22.66
CA GLY A 1147 2.00 21.84 -23.03
C GLY A 1147 3.20 21.48 -23.91
N ARG A 1148 3.53 20.19 -24.04
CA ARG A 1148 4.76 19.73 -24.71
C ARG A 1148 4.55 18.60 -25.73
N ALA A 1149 3.33 18.09 -25.89
CA ALA A 1149 2.96 17.15 -26.94
C ALA A 1149 2.21 17.85 -28.08
N LEU A 1150 2.49 17.44 -29.32
CA LEU A 1150 1.82 17.93 -30.53
C LEU A 1150 1.39 16.75 -31.41
N LEU A 1151 0.20 16.81 -32.00
CA LEU A 1151 -0.26 15.84 -33.00
C LEU A 1151 -0.39 16.54 -34.36
N VAL A 1152 0.30 16.03 -35.38
CA VAL A 1152 0.09 16.39 -36.78
C VAL A 1152 -0.75 15.31 -37.44
N ARG A 1153 -1.94 15.68 -37.91
CA ARG A 1153 -2.87 14.81 -38.63
C ARG A 1153 -2.40 14.56 -40.06
N CYS A 1154 -2.89 13.49 -40.69
CA CYS A 1154 -2.52 13.14 -42.06
C CYS A 1154 -2.88 14.21 -43.11
N ASP A 1155 -3.90 15.03 -42.82
CA ASP A 1155 -4.32 16.16 -43.64
C ASP A 1155 -3.48 17.43 -43.44
N GLY A 1156 -2.53 17.46 -42.49
CA GLY A 1156 -1.74 18.65 -42.13
C GLY A 1156 -2.34 19.50 -41.00
N SER A 1157 -3.47 19.09 -40.43
CA SER A 1157 -4.04 19.75 -39.25
C SER A 1157 -3.18 19.52 -38.01
N ILE A 1158 -2.97 20.58 -37.23
CA ILE A 1158 -2.16 20.54 -36.00
C ILE A 1158 -3.12 20.50 -34.81
N VAL A 1159 -2.97 19.52 -33.93
CA VAL A 1159 -3.80 19.32 -32.74
C VAL A 1159 -2.94 19.38 -31.48
N VAL A 1160 -3.42 20.09 -30.47
CA VAL A 1160 -2.80 20.18 -29.15
C VAL A 1160 -3.88 19.93 -28.10
N GLY A 1161 -3.68 18.91 -27.26
CA GLY A 1161 -4.76 18.36 -26.44
C GLY A 1161 -5.90 17.86 -27.33
N GLU A 1162 -7.11 18.41 -27.15
CA GLU A 1162 -8.30 18.04 -27.93
C GLU A 1162 -8.67 19.08 -29.01
N ARG A 1163 -7.89 20.16 -29.16
CA ARG A 1163 -8.25 21.30 -30.03
C ARG A 1163 -7.37 21.36 -31.28
N VAL A 1164 -8.00 21.66 -32.42
CA VAL A 1164 -7.29 21.99 -33.65
C VAL A 1164 -6.67 23.39 -33.50
N ALA A 1165 -5.35 23.44 -33.48
CA ALA A 1165 -4.50 24.60 -33.23
C ALA A 1165 -4.20 25.43 -34.48
N GLY A 1166 -4.32 24.79 -35.65
CA GLY A 1166 -3.94 25.36 -36.94
C GLY A 1166 -3.70 24.27 -37.98
N HIS A 1167 -3.03 24.66 -39.04
CA HIS A 1167 -2.68 23.81 -40.17
C HIS A 1167 -1.23 24.11 -40.58
N VAL A 1168 -0.48 23.10 -41.00
CA VAL A 1168 0.93 23.26 -41.45
C VAL A 1168 1.03 24.34 -42.52
N ASP A 1169 0.10 24.36 -43.48
CA ASP A 1169 0.05 25.39 -44.54
C ASP A 1169 -0.28 26.82 -44.07
N ARG A 1170 -0.82 27.00 -42.86
CA ARG A 1170 -1.32 28.30 -42.36
C ARG A 1170 -0.54 28.75 -41.12
N GLY A 1171 0.76 29.02 -41.33
CA GLY A 1171 1.66 29.60 -40.33
C GLY A 1171 2.65 28.62 -39.67
N GLY A 1172 2.75 27.37 -40.13
CA GLY A 1172 3.75 26.41 -39.65
C GLY A 1172 3.53 25.92 -38.21
N LEU A 1173 4.37 24.96 -37.79
CA LEU A 1173 4.23 24.26 -36.51
C LEU A 1173 4.46 25.17 -35.30
N ALA A 1174 5.49 26.04 -35.36
CA ALA A 1174 5.88 26.89 -34.24
C ALA A 1174 4.81 27.94 -33.88
N ASP A 1175 4.13 28.54 -34.87
CA ASP A 1175 3.11 29.55 -34.58
C ASP A 1175 1.78 28.95 -34.14
N ALA A 1176 1.43 27.75 -34.63
CA ALA A 1176 0.29 27.00 -34.11
C ALA A 1176 0.45 26.73 -32.60
N MET A 1177 1.64 26.29 -32.17
CA MET A 1177 1.92 26.05 -30.75
C MET A 1177 1.89 27.33 -29.90
N LYS A 1178 2.41 28.46 -30.41
CA LYS A 1178 2.32 29.76 -29.73
C LYS A 1178 0.87 30.24 -29.57
N ARG A 1179 0.01 30.06 -30.58
CA ARG A 1179 -1.41 30.44 -30.55
C ARG A 1179 -2.19 29.68 -29.48
N VAL A 1180 -2.02 28.36 -29.41
CA VAL A 1180 -2.69 27.54 -28.40
C VAL A 1180 -2.28 27.95 -26.99
N ARG A 1181 -1.00 28.21 -26.76
CA ARG A 1181 -0.51 28.62 -25.43
C ARG A 1181 -1.08 29.95 -24.95
N ARG A 1182 -1.29 30.93 -25.85
CA ARG A 1182 -1.98 32.18 -25.51
C ARG A 1182 -3.42 31.92 -25.04
N SER A 1183 -4.11 30.95 -25.65
CA SER A 1183 -5.47 30.57 -25.25
C SER A 1183 -5.52 29.75 -23.94
N VAL A 1184 -4.49 28.96 -23.64
CA VAL A 1184 -4.38 28.17 -22.39
C VAL A 1184 -4.06 29.07 -21.18
N ARG A 1185 -3.26 30.13 -21.35
CA ARG A 1185 -3.05 31.14 -20.28
C ARG A 1185 -4.35 31.85 -19.88
N GLY A 1186 -5.23 32.16 -20.84
CA GLY A 1186 -6.53 32.82 -20.56
C GLY A 1186 -7.54 31.95 -19.80
N ILE A 1187 -7.34 30.65 -19.71
CA ILE A 1187 -8.19 29.72 -18.92
C ILE A 1187 -7.68 29.62 -17.47
N SER A 1188 -6.42 29.97 -17.21
CA SER A 1188 -5.77 29.88 -15.89
C SER A 1188 -5.96 31.12 -15.01
N GLU A 1189 -6.44 32.25 -15.55
CA GLU A 1189 -6.81 33.41 -14.72
C GLU A 1189 -8.29 33.34 -14.29
N ALA A 1190 -9.06 32.38 -14.82
CA ALA A 1190 -10.49 32.20 -14.55
C ALA A 1190 -10.84 30.93 -13.75
N ALA A 1191 -9.84 30.14 -13.35
CA ALA A 1191 -9.94 28.98 -12.46
C ALA A 1191 -8.99 29.19 -11.28
#